data_AF-A0A926HBB6-F1
#
_entry.id   AF-A0A926HBB6-F1
#
_cell.length_a   1.000
_cell.length_b   1.000
_cell.length_c   1.000
_cell.angle_alpha   90.00
_cell.angle_beta   90.00
_cell.angle_gamma   90.00
#
_symmetry.space_group_name_H-M   'P 1'
#
loop_
_entity.id
_entity.type
_entity.pdbx_description
1 polymer ?
#
loop_
_entity_poly.entity_id
_entity_poly.type
_entity_poly.pdbx_seq_one_letter_code
_entity_poly.pdbx_strand_id
1 'polypeptide(L)'
;DFDGRVIRAYAPSEMNLSEAECQAKTDYTDLSGHGTHVAGSILGNGSAGGSNPATRQYSEYAGVAPEAKIVFMSLAAGGGGSLECVDENADFLAKGYQNGARISSNSWGGATGRTQGGQPTYGGYSFLSRLVDNYIWENRDYLVLYAAGNSGDDGPTTIGSPGTAKNVLTVGASENRRPEQGAGEGPGGSNIADDPNTMAYFSSRGPTTDGRVKPEVVAPGTRIASVVGAQATGGVTTSPVGGGLPYSYSDGTSMATPLAAGVATIMREWLVKERGMPNPSAAFMKALLIHGALRLPNTALPNFDSGWGRVDAKNTLTAKYALFDDNLQGLTAGEKTYTVEIVAATEAGTLFSSQAEPLTLDTRDAASFAMEPVSAPSRQPEPPPPGVFTLDPAPGFESAPTRPRIGENKQAAPATGSLALPRPAQSSNIGAVQALADAPATQSLQANIVYGGDFEDPDWTNIWSDLWFGFGVPERTSNPNLVLNGNHSVWLGNTPSDDSIWYPVSFPAQIAYDEAKPSGLQFNFLMFDPDPGFDDFCVAIVDDSGDTLAGIERCFADDQPFDQALTYTLTFNDAQRAALAGTSGYLKLYTSGDGELPHLSSIIDNVILAVDFPDVTLQATPSSGPAGTIFLFTGSNNLPYSRVEICVGPCSADSRLDYVYADERGDIAAYLETSTEARPGTYQIISDNVPGRSASTSITITGESSPTLAVAPASGTPGTSFDVSGANFLPNDDAIQVALNGRSIGTAGSDSGGAVAIRLNTSSNTPPGSYTLAMTDSAGRSASAAFGIVASTPGAATLSVAPTSGPAGTSFSFTGGGFAPEQTVSFSLDGQAAGQITANAAGGFTAALQTQATTAPGTYTLVAQQGATQASAQFQVTGGGGGGGGGGETPSGNGFYITLTWTDPPAETGAAATLVNDLNLLVEGPGGPYRGNGATDSINNVEAVRIERPAPGIYTIKVQAARVNGIYGAQPFALVATTGQGFGGNGFTPGGSPTDRKVFLPLTTR
;
A
#
# COMPACT_ATOMS: atom_id res chain seq x y z
N ASP A 1 20.42 -6.70 25.57
CA ASP A 1 18.99 -7.07 25.55
C ASP A 1 18.54 -7.97 24.39
N PHE A 2 19.20 -8.03 23.23
CA PHE A 2 18.67 -8.71 22.04
C PHE A 2 19.47 -9.95 21.57
N ASP A 3 20.38 -10.45 22.41
CA ASP A 3 21.33 -11.51 22.03
C ASP A 3 20.63 -12.78 21.52
N GLY A 4 21.16 -13.37 20.45
CA GLY A 4 20.59 -14.53 19.74
C GLY A 4 19.21 -14.33 19.09
N ARG A 5 18.64 -13.11 19.12
CA ARG A 5 17.24 -12.84 18.69
C ARG A 5 17.08 -11.82 17.56
N VAL A 6 18.16 -11.14 17.16
CA VAL A 6 18.19 -10.37 15.90
C VAL A 6 18.33 -11.36 14.73
N ILE A 7 17.33 -11.41 13.84
CA ILE A 7 17.36 -12.21 12.60
C ILE A 7 18.28 -11.53 11.58
N ARG A 8 18.03 -10.24 11.35
CA ARG A 8 18.81 -9.36 10.48
C ARG A 8 18.62 -7.93 10.95
N ALA A 9 19.68 -7.13 10.89
CA ALA A 9 19.60 -5.67 10.92
C ALA A 9 19.96 -5.15 9.53
N TYR A 10 19.33 -4.07 9.07
CA TYR A 10 19.64 -3.42 7.80
C TYR A 10 20.10 -1.98 8.03
N ALA A 11 21.20 -1.58 7.39
CA ALA A 11 21.63 -0.19 7.25
C ALA A 11 20.92 0.49 6.04
N PRO A 12 20.83 1.83 5.97
CA PRO A 12 20.25 2.53 4.83
C PRO A 12 20.88 2.14 3.49
N SER A 13 22.21 2.03 3.43
CA SER A 13 22.95 1.54 2.25
C SER A 13 22.60 0.11 1.77
N GLU A 14 21.87 -0.67 2.56
CA GLU A 14 21.36 -2.00 2.15
C GLU A 14 19.89 -1.95 1.64
N MET A 15 19.32 -0.74 1.49
CA MET A 15 17.97 -0.47 1.01
C MET A 15 18.01 0.21 -0.36
N ASN A 16 16.99 -0.03 -1.18
CA ASN A 16 16.89 0.56 -2.51
C ASN A 16 16.41 2.02 -2.38
N LEU A 17 17.29 3.00 -2.56
CA LEU A 17 17.06 4.41 -2.21
C LEU A 17 17.55 5.36 -3.30
N SER A 18 16.83 6.46 -3.53
CA SER A 18 17.27 7.54 -4.42
C SER A 18 18.42 8.37 -3.81
N GLU A 19 19.32 8.85 -4.67
CA GLU A 19 20.77 8.67 -4.40
C GLU A 19 21.49 9.81 -3.63
N ALA A 20 20.86 10.98 -3.47
CA ALA A 20 21.60 12.23 -3.16
C ALA A 20 22.07 12.41 -1.70
N GLU A 21 21.39 11.83 -0.70
CA GLU A 21 21.70 12.06 0.73
C GLU A 21 21.90 10.77 1.54
N CYS A 22 21.63 9.60 0.93
CA CYS A 22 21.40 8.35 1.67
C CYS A 22 22.58 7.38 1.81
N GLN A 23 23.60 7.51 0.98
CA GLN A 23 24.69 6.52 0.91
C GLN A 23 25.68 6.56 2.10
N ALA A 24 25.58 7.56 2.98
CA ALA A 24 26.58 7.79 4.04
C ALA A 24 26.51 6.78 5.22
N LYS A 25 25.34 6.18 5.50
CA LYS A 25 25.17 5.27 6.65
C LYS A 25 25.32 3.80 6.24
N THR A 26 26.48 3.25 6.54
CA THR A 26 26.87 1.85 6.25
C THR A 26 26.71 0.89 7.43
N ASP A 27 26.16 1.36 8.56
CA ASP A 27 25.95 0.56 9.76
C ASP A 27 24.53 0.65 10.32
N TYR A 28 24.24 -0.20 11.31
CA TYR A 28 23.02 -0.20 12.09
C TYR A 28 23.18 0.45 13.48
N THR A 29 24.25 1.23 13.71
CA THR A 29 24.51 1.89 15.00
C THR A 29 23.40 2.90 15.31
N ASP A 30 22.94 2.90 16.56
CA ASP A 30 21.95 3.86 17.09
C ASP A 30 22.65 4.87 18.02
N LEU A 31 22.96 6.03 17.47
CA LEU A 31 23.56 7.16 18.19
C LEU A 31 22.51 8.02 18.93
N SER A 32 21.24 7.88 18.58
CA SER A 32 20.13 8.60 19.20
C SER A 32 19.65 7.93 20.49
N GLY A 33 19.65 6.60 20.51
CA GLY A 33 19.08 5.76 21.56
C GLY A 33 17.59 5.46 21.37
N HIS A 34 16.90 6.18 20.46
CA HIS A 34 15.47 6.01 20.17
C HIS A 34 15.14 4.59 19.69
N GLY A 35 15.81 4.12 18.63
CA GLY A 35 15.52 2.82 18.02
C GLY A 35 15.77 1.66 19.00
N THR A 36 16.80 1.78 19.84
CA THR A 36 17.12 0.84 20.91
C THR A 36 16.04 0.82 22.01
N HIS A 37 15.56 1.99 22.43
CA HIS A 37 14.49 2.14 23.44
C HIS A 37 13.16 1.57 22.93
N VAL A 38 12.83 1.83 21.66
CA VAL A 38 11.65 1.28 20.96
C VAL A 38 11.74 -0.25 20.86
N ALA A 39 12.84 -0.80 20.34
CA ALA A 39 13.02 -2.26 20.24
C ALA A 39 13.02 -2.95 21.61
N GLY A 40 13.59 -2.31 22.63
CA GLY A 40 13.54 -2.75 24.01
C GLY A 40 12.11 -2.86 24.55
N SER A 41 11.25 -1.88 24.23
CA SER A 41 9.85 -1.87 24.67
C SER A 41 9.03 -3.01 24.03
N ILE A 42 9.38 -3.44 22.81
CA ILE A 42 8.78 -4.62 22.17
C ILE A 42 9.25 -5.91 22.86
N LEU A 43 10.58 -6.12 22.94
CA LEU A 43 11.15 -7.46 23.17
C LEU A 43 12.50 -7.48 23.91
N GLY A 44 12.86 -6.42 24.63
CA GLY A 44 14.03 -6.41 25.51
C GLY A 44 13.90 -7.45 26.63
N ASN A 45 14.98 -8.14 26.97
CA ASN A 45 14.98 -9.14 28.05
C ASN A 45 16.27 -9.13 28.88
N GLY A 46 16.89 -7.94 29.01
CA GLY A 46 18.21 -7.75 29.61
C GLY A 46 18.34 -8.23 31.06
N SER A 47 19.39 -9.01 31.30
CA SER A 47 19.78 -9.42 32.65
C SER A 47 20.27 -8.26 33.51
N ALA A 48 20.75 -7.18 32.91
CA ALA A 48 21.06 -5.94 33.62
C ALA A 48 19.82 -5.33 34.30
N GLY A 49 18.64 -5.44 33.69
CA GLY A 49 17.36 -5.05 34.30
C GLY A 49 16.81 -6.05 35.32
N GLY A 50 17.50 -7.16 35.58
CA GLY A 50 17.06 -8.23 36.49
C GLY A 50 16.30 -9.38 35.82
N SER A 51 16.20 -9.42 34.49
CA SER A 51 15.58 -10.56 33.79
C SER A 51 16.49 -11.79 33.73
N ASN A 52 15.90 -12.97 33.73
CA ASN A 52 16.56 -14.25 33.46
C ASN A 52 15.82 -15.01 32.34
N PRO A 53 16.21 -14.79 31.06
CA PRO A 53 15.61 -15.47 29.92
C PRO A 53 15.72 -17.00 29.97
N ALA A 54 16.77 -17.55 30.57
CA ALA A 54 16.97 -19.00 30.67
C ALA A 54 15.93 -19.69 31.57
N THR A 55 15.35 -18.96 32.53
CA THR A 55 14.25 -19.44 33.39
C THR A 55 12.90 -18.79 33.08
N ARG A 56 12.79 -18.03 31.98
CA ARG A 56 11.60 -17.25 31.60
C ARG A 56 11.06 -16.33 32.72
N GLN A 57 11.98 -15.73 33.47
CA GLN A 57 11.64 -14.74 34.49
C GLN A 57 12.01 -13.36 33.97
N TYR A 58 11.04 -12.45 33.91
CA TYR A 58 11.21 -11.13 33.31
C TYR A 58 10.92 -10.03 34.33
N SER A 59 11.76 -8.99 34.33
CA SER A 59 11.69 -7.84 35.22
C SER A 59 10.73 -6.77 34.70
N GLU A 60 10.47 -5.71 35.49
CA GLU A 60 9.62 -4.58 35.07
C GLU A 60 10.16 -3.78 33.87
N TYR A 61 11.44 -3.96 33.53
CA TYR A 61 12.12 -3.35 32.38
C TYR A 61 12.17 -4.25 31.13
N ALA A 62 11.56 -5.43 31.17
CA ALA A 62 11.45 -6.27 29.98
C ALA A 62 10.41 -5.70 29.01
N GLY A 63 10.67 -5.86 27.70
CA GLY A 63 9.69 -5.59 26.67
C GLY A 63 8.50 -6.53 26.77
N VAL A 64 7.38 -6.14 26.16
CA VAL A 64 6.11 -6.87 26.29
C VAL A 64 6.20 -8.33 25.79
N ALA A 65 6.94 -8.59 24.71
CA ALA A 65 7.16 -9.91 24.11
C ALA A 65 8.65 -10.34 24.19
N PRO A 66 9.18 -10.66 25.39
CA PRO A 66 10.63 -10.78 25.65
C PRO A 66 11.29 -12.03 25.04
N GLU A 67 10.52 -12.99 24.51
CA GLU A 67 11.02 -14.16 23.77
C GLU A 67 10.94 -13.99 22.24
N ALA A 68 10.38 -12.89 21.74
CA ALA A 68 10.27 -12.62 20.31
C ALA A 68 11.63 -12.40 19.63
N LYS A 69 11.67 -12.57 18.31
CA LYS A 69 12.82 -12.24 17.46
C LYS A 69 12.53 -10.96 16.68
N ILE A 70 13.58 -10.25 16.25
CA ILE A 70 13.47 -8.96 15.57
C ILE A 70 14.20 -8.96 14.22
N VAL A 71 13.57 -8.32 13.22
CA VAL A 71 14.26 -7.77 12.05
C VAL A 71 14.31 -6.27 12.27
N PHE A 72 15.49 -5.66 12.23
CA PHE A 72 15.69 -4.27 12.62
C PHE A 72 16.08 -3.39 11.43
N MET A 73 15.35 -2.29 11.21
CA MET A 73 15.63 -1.33 10.14
C MET A 73 16.25 -0.07 10.75
N SER A 74 17.51 0.21 10.48
CA SER A 74 18.19 1.42 10.96
C SER A 74 17.93 2.57 10.00
N LEU A 75 16.89 3.36 10.26
CA LEU A 75 16.43 4.47 9.38
C LEU A 75 16.75 5.88 9.94
N ALA A 76 17.65 5.96 10.93
CA ALA A 76 17.88 7.21 11.68
C ALA A 76 19.10 7.99 11.18
N ALA A 77 18.90 9.30 11.02
CA ALA A 77 19.91 10.29 10.68
C ALA A 77 20.82 10.62 11.87
N GLY A 78 21.95 9.90 11.95
CA GLY A 78 22.94 10.06 13.01
C GLY A 78 22.34 10.01 14.43
N GLY A 79 22.71 10.98 15.28
CA GLY A 79 22.21 11.09 16.66
C GLY A 79 20.93 11.91 16.83
N GLY A 80 20.50 12.65 15.80
CA GLY A 80 19.48 13.71 15.92
C GLY A 80 18.03 13.22 16.03
N GLY A 81 17.76 11.95 15.74
CA GLY A 81 16.40 11.38 15.78
C GLY A 81 15.51 11.69 14.58
N SER A 82 16.00 12.47 13.61
CA SER A 82 15.39 12.57 12.27
C SER A 82 15.52 11.25 11.51
N LEU A 83 14.65 11.01 10.53
CA LEU A 83 14.86 9.93 9.57
C LEU A 83 15.80 10.40 8.46
N GLU A 84 16.78 9.55 8.15
CA GLU A 84 17.44 9.53 6.85
C GLU A 84 16.76 8.40 6.08
N CYS A 85 16.34 8.65 4.84
CA CYS A 85 16.01 7.58 3.88
C CYS A 85 14.77 6.73 4.20
N VAL A 86 13.58 7.32 4.10
CA VAL A 86 12.35 6.52 3.92
C VAL A 86 12.10 6.35 2.42
N ASP A 87 12.30 5.13 1.93
CA ASP A 87 12.13 4.72 0.54
C ASP A 87 10.72 5.03 -0.03
N GLU A 88 10.71 5.52 -1.27
CA GLU A 88 9.53 5.77 -2.10
C GLU A 88 8.89 4.49 -2.69
N ASN A 89 9.40 3.30 -2.35
CA ASN A 89 8.83 1.98 -2.67
C ASN A 89 8.48 1.14 -1.42
N ALA A 90 8.70 1.66 -0.21
CA ALA A 90 8.51 0.98 1.07
C ALA A 90 9.28 -0.37 1.25
N ASP A 91 10.49 -0.51 0.67
CA ASP A 91 11.40 -1.66 0.75
C ASP A 91 11.67 -2.14 2.21
N PHE A 92 11.64 -1.24 3.20
CA PHE A 92 11.73 -1.61 4.61
C PHE A 92 10.61 -2.57 5.08
N LEU A 93 9.39 -2.48 4.51
CA LEU A 93 8.33 -3.45 4.76
C LEU A 93 8.64 -4.79 4.09
N ALA A 94 9.11 -4.75 2.84
CA ALA A 94 9.47 -5.92 2.05
C ALA A 94 10.58 -6.75 2.71
N LYS A 95 11.71 -6.12 3.07
CA LYS A 95 12.80 -6.79 3.79
C LYS A 95 12.34 -7.40 5.11
N GLY A 96 11.46 -6.71 5.85
CA GLY A 96 10.88 -7.24 7.09
C GLY A 96 10.11 -8.53 6.83
N TYR A 97 9.16 -8.50 5.89
CA TYR A 97 8.30 -9.62 5.55
C TYR A 97 9.06 -10.84 5.00
N GLN A 98 10.04 -10.59 4.11
CA GLN A 98 10.93 -11.60 3.52
C GLN A 98 11.79 -12.32 4.57
N ASN A 99 12.23 -11.63 5.63
CA ASN A 99 12.92 -12.21 6.78
C ASN A 99 11.97 -12.88 7.80
N GLY A 100 10.70 -13.09 7.43
CA GLY A 100 9.71 -13.78 8.25
C GLY A 100 9.04 -12.92 9.33
N ALA A 101 9.24 -11.59 9.33
CA ALA A 101 8.43 -10.73 10.19
C ALA A 101 6.96 -10.77 9.74
N ARG A 102 6.04 -10.73 10.71
CA ARG A 102 4.58 -10.63 10.48
C ARG A 102 3.92 -9.51 11.28
N ILE A 103 4.73 -8.71 11.97
CA ILE A 103 4.34 -7.48 12.63
C ILE A 103 5.48 -6.48 12.40
N SER A 104 5.15 -5.26 11.97
CA SER A 104 6.10 -4.14 11.83
C SER A 104 5.70 -3.01 12.76
N SER A 105 6.66 -2.40 13.47
CA SER A 105 6.43 -1.34 14.45
C SER A 105 7.23 -0.10 14.08
N ASN A 106 6.54 0.96 13.66
CA ASN A 106 7.16 2.16 13.09
C ASN A 106 6.92 3.36 14.00
N SER A 107 7.90 3.67 14.84
CA SER A 107 7.87 4.79 15.80
C SER A 107 8.32 6.11 15.17
N TRP A 108 7.81 6.41 13.97
CA TRP A 108 8.18 7.57 13.17
C TRP A 108 7.03 7.99 12.24
N GLY A 109 7.06 9.26 11.80
CA GLY A 109 6.05 9.84 10.91
C GLY A 109 6.21 11.37 10.82
N GLY A 110 5.49 12.00 9.90
CA GLY A 110 5.61 13.44 9.64
C GLY A 110 4.44 14.08 8.91
N ALA A 111 4.65 15.32 8.47
CA ALA A 111 3.68 16.12 7.72
C ALA A 111 3.33 15.48 6.36
N THR A 112 2.12 15.74 5.87
CA THR A 112 1.52 15.08 4.70
C THR A 112 1.66 15.85 3.39
N GLY A 113 2.13 17.10 3.43
CA GLY A 113 2.30 17.96 2.25
C GLY A 113 3.01 19.28 2.55
N ARG A 114 3.30 20.07 1.50
CA ARG A 114 4.01 21.36 1.63
C ARG A 114 3.31 22.29 2.61
N THR A 115 4.11 23.01 3.40
CA THR A 115 3.70 24.02 4.37
C THR A 115 2.85 25.12 3.74
N GLN A 116 1.55 25.17 4.04
CA GLN A 116 0.70 26.32 3.67
C GLN A 116 0.92 27.43 4.70
N GLY A 117 1.45 28.58 4.26
CA GLY A 117 1.77 29.70 5.17
C GLY A 117 2.88 29.41 6.19
N GLY A 118 3.71 28.38 5.97
CA GLY A 118 4.82 28.02 6.86
C GLY A 118 4.48 27.04 7.98
N GLN A 119 3.24 26.57 8.11
CA GLN A 119 2.85 25.55 9.08
C GLN A 119 2.79 24.16 8.44
N PRO A 120 3.30 23.08 9.09
CA PRO A 120 3.21 21.72 8.58
C PRO A 120 1.75 21.27 8.48
N THR A 121 1.42 20.53 7.42
CA THR A 121 0.07 19.96 7.24
C THR A 121 0.06 18.51 7.72
N TYR A 122 -0.96 18.11 8.47
CA TYR A 122 -1.11 16.77 9.03
C TYR A 122 -2.46 16.15 8.64
N GLY A 123 -2.67 14.88 8.98
CA GLY A 123 -3.92 14.15 8.76
C GLY A 123 -4.20 13.71 7.31
N GLY A 124 -3.44 14.19 6.32
CA GLY A 124 -3.58 13.85 4.91
C GLY A 124 -3.19 12.41 4.54
N TYR A 125 -3.74 11.92 3.44
CA TYR A 125 -3.34 10.63 2.84
C TYR A 125 -2.24 10.85 1.81
N SER A 126 -1.00 10.59 2.22
CA SER A 126 0.21 10.85 1.44
C SER A 126 0.55 9.69 0.49
N PHE A 127 1.53 9.90 -0.39
CA PHE A 127 2.07 8.85 -1.26
C PHE A 127 2.59 7.65 -0.44
N LEU A 128 3.32 7.90 0.65
CA LEU A 128 3.79 6.82 1.53
C LEU A 128 2.63 6.12 2.27
N SER A 129 1.54 6.83 2.57
CA SER A 129 0.31 6.21 3.11
C SER A 129 -0.31 5.23 2.11
N ARG A 130 -0.30 5.56 0.80
CA ARG A 130 -0.75 4.70 -0.30
C ARG A 130 0.13 3.47 -0.46
N LEU A 131 1.46 3.63 -0.45
CA LEU A 131 2.42 2.51 -0.55
C LEU A 131 2.25 1.51 0.59
N VAL A 132 2.13 2.00 1.83
CA VAL A 132 1.90 1.15 3.00
C VAL A 132 0.56 0.42 2.92
N ASP A 133 -0.51 1.09 2.49
CA ASP A 133 -1.81 0.44 2.27
C ASP A 133 -1.74 -0.63 1.17
N ASN A 134 -1.06 -0.35 0.04
CA ASN A 134 -0.86 -1.33 -1.04
C ASN A 134 -0.06 -2.54 -0.56
N TYR A 135 1.04 -2.32 0.16
CA TYR A 135 1.87 -3.40 0.66
C TYR A 135 1.09 -4.35 1.60
N ILE A 136 0.23 -3.81 2.47
CA ILE A 136 -0.62 -4.61 3.38
C ILE A 136 -1.80 -5.26 2.62
N TRP A 137 -2.31 -4.62 1.55
CA TRP A 137 -3.33 -5.19 0.67
C TRP A 137 -2.81 -6.43 -0.09
N GLU A 138 -1.56 -6.39 -0.57
CA GLU A 138 -0.88 -7.54 -1.16
C GLU A 138 -0.50 -8.59 -0.10
N ASN A 139 0.02 -8.14 1.05
CA ASN A 139 0.52 -9.00 2.14
C ASN A 139 -0.44 -8.99 3.34
N ARG A 140 -1.65 -9.52 3.13
CA ARG A 140 -2.77 -9.42 4.09
C ARG A 140 -2.52 -10.06 5.47
N ASP A 141 -1.45 -10.84 5.67
CA ASP A 141 -1.05 -11.41 6.97
C ASP A 141 0.02 -10.57 7.72
N TYR A 142 0.29 -9.34 7.26
CA TYR A 142 1.29 -8.44 7.84
C TYR A 142 0.68 -7.25 8.58
N LEU A 143 0.67 -7.29 9.93
CA LEU A 143 0.19 -6.16 10.72
C LEU A 143 1.27 -5.07 10.83
N VAL A 144 1.01 -3.90 10.26
CA VAL A 144 1.90 -2.75 10.37
C VAL A 144 1.32 -1.73 11.36
N LEU A 145 2.13 -1.32 12.33
CA LEU A 145 1.80 -0.31 13.33
C LEU A 145 2.59 0.98 13.07
N TYR A 146 1.96 2.13 13.31
CA TYR A 146 2.58 3.45 13.24
C TYR A 146 2.24 4.29 14.47
N ALA A 147 3.21 5.11 14.90
CA ALA A 147 2.97 6.15 15.90
C ALA A 147 2.02 7.23 15.34
N ALA A 148 1.09 7.72 16.16
CA ALA A 148 0.15 8.77 15.75
C ALA A 148 0.82 10.12 15.48
N GLY A 149 1.96 10.40 16.13
CA GLY A 149 2.62 11.71 16.15
C GLY A 149 2.55 12.36 17.52
N ASN A 150 3.33 13.43 17.72
CA ASN A 150 3.45 14.14 19.00
C ASN A 150 3.01 15.63 18.89
N SER A 151 2.05 15.94 18.02
CA SER A 151 1.51 17.28 17.75
C SER A 151 0.12 17.51 18.37
N GLY A 152 -0.23 16.80 19.44
CA GLY A 152 -1.55 16.88 20.08
C GLY A 152 -1.94 18.26 20.61
N ASP A 153 -0.95 19.06 21.00
CA ASP A 153 -1.16 20.45 21.47
C ASP A 153 -1.53 21.42 20.35
N ASP A 154 -1.23 21.07 19.09
CA ASP A 154 -1.65 21.85 17.91
C ASP A 154 -3.16 21.66 17.61
N GLY A 155 -3.81 20.70 18.28
CA GLY A 155 -5.25 20.45 18.23
C GLY A 155 -5.66 19.22 17.40
N PRO A 156 -6.87 19.23 16.81
CA PRO A 156 -7.36 18.12 15.98
C PRO A 156 -6.63 18.05 14.63
N THR A 157 -6.72 16.90 13.97
CA THR A 157 -6.15 16.67 12.63
C THR A 157 -4.62 16.76 12.60
N THR A 158 -3.97 16.23 13.65
CA THR A 158 -2.52 16.27 13.88
C THR A 158 -1.82 14.92 13.68
N ILE A 159 -2.52 13.92 13.12
CA ILE A 159 -1.98 12.59 12.82
C ILE A 159 -0.89 12.67 11.74
N GLY A 160 0.30 12.15 12.05
CA GLY A 160 1.41 12.05 11.09
C GLY A 160 1.20 10.94 10.06
N SER A 161 1.67 11.16 8.83
CA SER A 161 1.86 10.08 7.86
C SER A 161 3.13 9.28 8.20
N PRO A 162 3.18 7.95 8.01
CA PRO A 162 2.15 7.07 7.42
C PRO A 162 1.02 6.61 8.35
N GLY A 163 0.96 7.09 9.59
CA GLY A 163 -0.15 6.81 10.52
C GLY A 163 -1.56 7.21 10.03
N THR A 164 -1.66 7.91 8.91
CA THR A 164 -2.92 8.22 8.20
C THR A 164 -3.38 7.13 7.22
N ALA A 165 -2.58 6.09 6.97
CA ALA A 165 -2.95 4.94 6.13
C ALA A 165 -4.14 4.15 6.72
N LYS A 166 -4.94 3.48 5.89
CA LYS A 166 -6.17 2.77 6.31
C LYS A 166 -5.86 1.42 6.97
N ASN A 167 -4.89 0.70 6.44
CA ASN A 167 -4.62 -0.70 6.77
C ASN A 167 -3.69 -0.87 7.97
N VAL A 168 -2.96 0.18 8.35
CA VAL A 168 -2.13 0.20 9.56
C VAL A 168 -2.98 0.28 10.84
N LEU A 169 -2.41 -0.15 11.96
CA LEU A 169 -2.90 0.18 13.30
C LEU A 169 -2.12 1.39 13.85
N THR A 170 -2.76 2.55 13.92
CA THR A 170 -2.13 3.77 14.42
C THR A 170 -2.29 3.88 15.92
N VAL A 171 -1.19 4.18 16.63
CA VAL A 171 -1.11 4.11 18.09
C VAL A 171 -0.82 5.50 18.68
N GLY A 172 -1.77 6.03 19.45
CA GLY A 172 -1.59 7.23 20.28
C GLY A 172 -1.03 6.89 21.67
N ALA A 173 -0.75 7.92 22.46
CA ALA A 173 -0.20 7.78 23.81
C ALA A 173 -1.25 8.12 24.87
N SER A 174 -1.52 7.16 25.76
CA SER A 174 -2.03 7.45 27.10
C SER A 174 -0.85 7.74 28.03
N GLU A 175 -1.12 8.23 29.23
CA GLU A 175 -0.09 8.27 30.26
C GLU A 175 0.31 6.85 30.73
N ASN A 176 1.43 6.77 31.44
CA ASN A 176 1.81 5.64 32.30
C ASN A 176 1.48 5.96 33.77
N ARG A 177 1.74 5.04 34.70
CA ARG A 177 1.51 5.23 36.14
C ARG A 177 2.81 5.25 36.94
N ARG A 178 3.55 6.34 36.79
CA ARG A 178 4.79 6.70 37.50
C ARG A 178 4.72 8.16 37.99
N PRO A 179 3.78 8.51 38.90
CA PRO A 179 3.50 9.90 39.27
C PRO A 179 4.71 10.61 39.87
N GLU A 180 5.65 9.87 40.45
CA GLU A 180 6.93 10.37 40.97
C GLU A 180 7.93 10.80 39.88
N GLN A 181 7.71 10.43 38.61
CA GLN A 181 8.56 10.78 37.47
C GLN A 181 7.98 11.91 36.59
N GLY A 182 6.71 12.30 36.76
CA GLY A 182 6.03 13.23 35.85
C GLY A 182 5.41 14.48 36.48
N ALA A 183 5.63 14.71 37.79
CA ALA A 183 4.94 15.75 38.54
C ALA A 183 5.39 17.18 38.15
N GLY A 184 4.45 17.99 37.65
CA GLY A 184 4.69 19.41 37.33
C GLY A 184 5.19 19.68 35.91
N GLU A 185 5.28 18.63 35.07
CA GLU A 185 5.85 18.71 33.73
C GLU A 185 4.79 18.81 32.61
N GLY A 186 3.50 18.66 32.95
CA GLY A 186 2.41 18.75 31.99
C GLY A 186 1.79 20.14 31.89
N PRO A 187 0.82 20.33 30.96
CA PRO A 187 0.11 21.60 30.78
C PRO A 187 -0.46 22.14 32.09
N GLY A 188 -0.15 23.41 32.41
CA GLY A 188 -0.57 24.04 33.67
C GLY A 188 0.11 23.49 34.93
N GLY A 189 1.18 22.71 34.80
CA GLY A 189 1.87 22.04 35.92
C GLY A 189 1.19 20.74 36.36
N SER A 190 0.44 20.08 35.48
CA SER A 190 -0.13 18.75 35.76
C SER A 190 0.97 17.68 35.92
N ASN A 191 0.57 16.49 36.40
CA ASN A 191 1.38 15.31 36.13
C ASN A 191 1.26 14.92 34.65
N ILE A 192 2.22 14.12 34.16
CA ILE A 192 2.17 13.48 32.82
C ILE A 192 2.24 11.95 32.90
N ALA A 193 2.26 11.39 34.11
CA ALA A 193 2.39 9.96 34.34
C ALA A 193 1.65 9.51 35.61
N ASP A 194 0.45 10.02 35.91
CA ASP A 194 -0.29 9.63 37.13
C ASP A 194 -1.51 8.70 36.91
N ASP A 195 -2.24 8.86 35.80
CA ASP A 195 -3.38 8.02 35.44
C ASP A 195 -3.30 7.51 34.00
N PRO A 196 -3.12 6.20 33.75
CA PRO A 196 -3.05 5.64 32.40
C PRO A 196 -4.38 5.74 31.64
N ASN A 197 -5.47 6.19 32.28
CA ASN A 197 -6.74 6.52 31.65
C ASN A 197 -6.77 7.95 31.07
N THR A 198 -5.74 8.76 31.31
CA THR A 198 -5.53 10.08 30.74
C THR A 198 -4.79 9.97 29.40
N MET A 199 -5.17 10.79 28.43
CA MET A 199 -4.42 10.96 27.19
C MET A 199 -3.15 11.76 27.45
N ALA A 200 -1.99 11.28 26.97
CA ALA A 200 -0.77 12.08 27.01
C ALA A 200 -1.00 13.36 26.17
N TYR A 201 -0.72 14.53 26.74
CA TYR A 201 -1.10 15.81 26.17
C TYR A 201 -0.61 15.97 24.72
N PHE A 202 0.67 15.69 24.48
CA PHE A 202 1.32 15.74 23.16
C PHE A 202 0.80 14.72 22.13
N SER A 203 0.04 13.68 22.50
CA SER A 203 -0.36 12.63 21.55
C SER A 203 -1.18 13.25 20.42
N SER A 204 -0.75 13.09 19.16
CA SER A 204 -1.52 13.57 18.01
C SER A 204 -2.95 13.04 17.99
N ARG A 205 -3.88 13.86 17.49
CA ARG A 205 -5.33 13.63 17.52
C ARG A 205 -5.90 13.60 16.10
N GLY A 206 -6.95 12.80 15.91
CA GLY A 206 -7.75 12.81 14.70
C GLY A 206 -8.70 14.01 14.60
N PRO A 207 -9.67 13.95 13.67
CA PRO A 207 -9.76 12.97 12.57
C PRO A 207 -8.57 13.08 11.60
N THR A 208 -8.49 12.21 10.59
CA THR A 208 -7.72 12.54 9.38
C THR A 208 -8.39 13.68 8.61
N THR A 209 -7.73 14.24 7.59
CA THR A 209 -8.34 15.33 6.78
C THR A 209 -9.60 14.88 6.04
N ASP A 210 -9.74 13.57 5.77
CA ASP A 210 -10.92 12.93 5.18
C ASP A 210 -11.92 12.38 6.22
N GLY A 211 -11.76 12.73 7.50
CA GLY A 211 -12.75 12.45 8.55
C GLY A 211 -12.62 11.10 9.27
N ARG A 212 -11.63 10.26 8.95
CA ARG A 212 -11.44 8.95 9.58
C ARG A 212 -10.99 9.06 11.03
N VAL A 213 -11.35 8.04 11.81
CA VAL A 213 -10.95 7.84 13.20
C VAL A 213 -9.50 7.36 13.24
N LYS A 214 -8.61 8.24 13.68
CA LYS A 214 -7.20 7.96 14.00
C LYS A 214 -6.84 8.71 15.29
N PRO A 215 -5.97 8.17 16.17
CA PRO A 215 -5.44 6.79 16.14
C PRO A 215 -6.56 5.75 16.33
N GLU A 216 -6.31 4.47 16.03
CA GLU A 216 -7.28 3.41 16.35
C GLU A 216 -7.22 2.99 17.82
N VAL A 217 -6.03 3.01 18.43
CA VAL A 217 -5.83 2.61 19.83
C VAL A 217 -4.78 3.50 20.48
N VAL A 218 -4.71 3.45 21.82
CA VAL A 218 -3.61 4.06 22.56
C VAL A 218 -2.89 3.05 23.44
N ALA A 219 -1.66 3.36 23.84
CA ALA A 219 -0.92 2.63 24.86
C ALA A 219 -0.13 3.62 25.73
N PRO A 220 0.35 3.23 26.93
CA PRO A 220 1.18 4.11 27.75
C PRO A 220 2.40 4.62 26.97
N GLY A 221 2.53 5.93 26.85
CA GLY A 221 3.59 6.58 26.08
C GLY A 221 4.42 7.58 26.89
N THR A 222 4.10 7.82 28.16
CA THR A 222 4.90 8.69 29.05
C THR A 222 5.75 7.90 30.03
N ARG A 223 6.93 8.40 30.36
CA ARG A 223 7.89 7.80 31.31
C ARG A 223 8.05 6.30 31.13
N ILE A 224 8.24 5.87 29.88
CA ILE A 224 8.47 4.46 29.54
C ILE A 224 9.94 4.15 29.78
N ALA A 225 10.23 3.24 30.71
CA ALA A 225 11.57 2.76 31.00
C ALA A 225 11.95 1.65 30.01
N SER A 226 13.01 1.84 29.23
CA SER A 226 13.52 0.83 28.29
C SER A 226 15.03 1.00 28.10
N VAL A 227 15.67 0.00 27.48
CA VAL A 227 17.12 -0.09 27.29
C VAL A 227 17.64 1.01 26.37
N VAL A 228 18.85 1.52 26.66
CA VAL A 228 19.52 2.56 25.86
C VAL A 228 20.73 1.97 25.14
N GLY A 229 21.01 2.42 23.92
CA GLY A 229 22.20 2.04 23.18
C GLY A 229 23.48 2.50 23.88
N ALA A 230 24.47 1.63 24.02
CA ALA A 230 25.73 1.95 24.70
C ALA A 230 26.56 3.05 24.00
N GLN A 231 26.23 3.37 22.75
CA GLN A 231 26.83 4.43 21.93
C GLN A 231 25.91 5.65 21.76
N ALA A 232 24.76 5.69 22.45
CA ALA A 232 23.84 6.82 22.35
C ALA A 232 24.49 8.09 22.91
N THR A 233 24.60 9.13 22.09
CA THR A 233 25.24 10.41 22.45
C THR A 233 24.27 11.42 23.09
N GLY A 234 23.02 11.01 23.29
CA GLY A 234 21.92 11.82 23.81
C GLY A 234 21.02 12.39 22.69
N GLY A 235 19.74 12.64 23.02
CA GLY A 235 18.78 13.26 22.10
C GLY A 235 17.31 12.93 22.40
N VAL A 236 17.02 11.69 22.80
CA VAL A 236 15.62 11.19 22.94
C VAL A 236 15.26 10.70 24.34
N THR A 237 16.24 10.33 25.16
CA THR A 237 16.03 9.85 26.53
C THR A 237 15.79 11.02 27.49
N THR A 238 14.71 11.01 28.29
CA THR A 238 14.39 12.12 29.20
C THR A 238 15.16 12.07 30.52
N SER A 239 15.35 10.89 31.11
CA SER A 239 16.23 10.70 32.28
C SER A 239 16.68 9.25 32.46
N PRO A 240 17.88 8.98 33.01
CA PRO A 240 18.33 7.62 33.31
C PRO A 240 17.48 6.93 34.38
N VAL A 241 17.28 5.62 34.27
CA VAL A 241 16.83 4.80 35.40
C VAL A 241 18.00 4.71 36.39
N GLY A 242 17.75 5.05 37.65
CA GLY A 242 18.78 5.13 38.68
C GLY A 242 19.50 3.80 38.97
N GLY A 243 20.61 3.88 39.69
CA GLY A 243 21.38 2.69 40.10
C GLY A 243 22.42 2.20 39.09
N GLY A 244 22.70 2.96 38.03
CA GLY A 244 23.68 2.59 37.00
C GLY A 244 23.17 1.55 36.00
N LEU A 245 21.85 1.40 35.89
CA LEU A 245 21.21 0.49 34.94
C LEU A 245 21.28 1.07 33.51
N PRO A 246 21.44 0.25 32.46
CA PRO A 246 21.51 0.69 31.06
C PRO A 246 20.11 1.00 30.46
N TYR A 247 19.25 1.66 31.25
CA TYR A 247 17.86 1.96 30.92
C TYR A 247 17.57 3.44 31.15
N SER A 248 16.64 4.01 30.40
CA SER A 248 16.15 5.38 30.59
C SER A 248 14.65 5.48 30.43
N TYR A 249 14.08 6.53 31.00
CA TYR A 249 12.76 7.01 30.64
C TYR A 249 12.80 7.72 29.29
N SER A 250 11.68 7.65 28.56
CA SER A 250 11.38 8.43 27.37
C SER A 250 9.87 8.64 27.27
N ASP A 251 9.47 9.64 26.49
CA ASP A 251 8.09 10.11 26.33
C ASP A 251 7.76 10.25 24.83
N GLY A 252 6.62 9.72 24.38
CA GLY A 252 6.16 9.84 23.01
C GLY A 252 5.18 8.74 22.56
N THR A 253 4.42 9.01 21.49
CA THR A 253 3.69 7.96 20.74
C THR A 253 4.66 6.92 20.16
N SER A 254 5.91 7.32 19.93
CA SER A 254 7.06 6.46 19.67
C SER A 254 7.28 5.34 20.69
N MET A 255 6.90 5.54 21.96
CA MET A 255 7.03 4.55 23.03
C MET A 255 5.72 3.77 23.27
N ALA A 256 4.56 4.36 22.97
CA ALA A 256 3.28 3.66 22.99
C ALA A 256 3.18 2.57 21.89
N THR A 257 3.62 2.90 20.67
CA THR A 257 3.59 2.00 19.50
C THR A 257 4.25 0.63 19.72
N PRO A 258 5.50 0.54 20.23
CA PRO A 258 6.15 -0.75 20.48
C PRO A 258 5.47 -1.59 21.58
N LEU A 259 4.83 -0.97 22.57
CA LEU A 259 4.05 -1.72 23.56
C LEU A 259 2.85 -2.39 22.89
N ALA A 260 2.12 -1.66 22.03
CA ALA A 260 1.03 -2.23 21.24
C ALA A 260 1.51 -3.33 20.27
N ALA A 261 2.68 -3.14 19.63
CA ALA A 261 3.29 -4.16 18.76
C ALA A 261 3.71 -5.42 19.53
N GLY A 262 4.19 -5.28 20.77
CA GLY A 262 4.47 -6.40 21.66
C GLY A 262 3.20 -7.16 22.07
N VAL A 263 2.11 -6.46 22.39
CA VAL A 263 0.79 -7.11 22.63
C VAL A 263 0.32 -7.84 21.37
N ALA A 264 0.45 -7.22 20.19
CA ALA A 264 0.14 -7.87 18.92
C ALA A 264 0.98 -9.13 18.68
N THR A 265 2.24 -9.15 19.15
CA THR A 265 3.15 -10.30 19.03
C THR A 265 2.69 -11.48 19.88
N ILE A 266 2.36 -11.26 21.16
CA ILE A 266 1.77 -12.30 22.02
C ILE A 266 0.43 -12.78 21.46
N MET A 267 -0.39 -11.85 20.96
CA MET A 267 -1.67 -12.19 20.33
C MET A 267 -1.48 -13.06 19.09
N ARG A 268 -0.49 -12.78 18.22
CA ARG A 268 -0.18 -13.65 17.07
C ARG A 268 0.31 -15.03 17.52
N GLU A 269 1.13 -15.11 18.57
CA GLU A 269 1.55 -16.38 19.15
C GLU A 269 0.34 -17.21 19.62
N TRP A 270 -0.59 -16.59 20.35
CA TRP A 270 -1.82 -17.22 20.83
C TRP A 270 -2.74 -17.66 19.68
N LEU A 271 -2.90 -16.83 18.64
CA LEU A 271 -3.67 -17.20 17.44
C LEU A 271 -3.08 -18.44 16.74
N VAL A 272 -1.76 -18.48 16.57
CA VAL A 272 -1.07 -19.59 15.90
C VAL A 272 -1.09 -20.86 16.75
N LYS A 273 -0.75 -20.78 18.04
CA LYS A 273 -0.55 -21.95 18.91
C LYS A 273 -1.83 -22.47 19.56
N GLU A 274 -2.66 -21.57 20.08
CA GLU A 274 -3.83 -21.93 20.90
C GLU A 274 -5.14 -21.87 20.11
N ARG A 275 -5.20 -21.11 19.00
CA ARG A 275 -6.37 -21.03 18.11
C ARG A 275 -6.20 -21.75 16.77
N GLY A 276 -5.02 -22.27 16.46
CA GLY A 276 -4.76 -23.02 15.22
C GLY A 276 -4.87 -22.17 13.95
N MET A 277 -4.69 -20.85 14.05
CA MET A 277 -4.70 -19.91 12.93
C MET A 277 -3.26 -19.57 12.53
N PRO A 278 -2.63 -20.27 11.58
CA PRO A 278 -1.21 -20.08 11.26
C PRO A 278 -0.90 -18.71 10.63
N ASN A 279 -1.84 -18.19 9.84
CA ASN A 279 -1.72 -16.96 9.05
C ASN A 279 -2.95 -16.06 9.31
N PRO A 280 -3.13 -15.51 10.52
CA PRO A 280 -4.21 -14.57 10.79
C PRO A 280 -3.98 -13.27 10.01
N SER A 281 -5.04 -12.69 9.45
CA SER A 281 -4.92 -11.45 8.69
C SER A 281 -4.59 -10.24 9.58
N ALA A 282 -3.96 -9.23 8.98
CA ALA A 282 -3.71 -7.94 9.60
C ALA A 282 -5.02 -7.26 10.03
N ALA A 283 -6.08 -7.39 9.23
CA ALA A 283 -7.42 -6.96 9.58
C ALA A 283 -7.93 -7.66 10.86
N PHE A 284 -7.80 -8.99 10.93
CA PHE A 284 -8.23 -9.77 12.09
C PHE A 284 -7.45 -9.45 13.36
N MET A 285 -6.13 -9.29 13.25
CA MET A 285 -5.30 -8.81 14.35
C MET A 285 -5.69 -7.38 14.79
N LYS A 286 -5.94 -6.48 13.84
CA LYS A 286 -6.44 -5.11 14.10
C LYS A 286 -7.81 -5.13 14.80
N ALA A 287 -8.73 -6.01 14.39
CA ALA A 287 -10.03 -6.18 15.02
C ALA A 287 -9.90 -6.59 16.48
N LEU A 288 -9.06 -7.60 16.79
CA LEU A 288 -8.90 -8.10 18.16
C LEU A 288 -8.32 -7.07 19.12
N LEU A 289 -7.29 -6.32 18.70
CA LEU A 289 -6.67 -5.26 19.50
C LEU A 289 -7.64 -4.11 19.79
N ILE A 290 -8.46 -3.73 18.81
CA ILE A 290 -9.53 -2.73 18.94
C ILE A 290 -10.67 -3.24 19.83
N HIS A 291 -11.03 -4.52 19.71
CA HIS A 291 -12.12 -5.13 20.45
C HIS A 291 -11.80 -5.29 21.94
N GLY A 292 -10.56 -5.70 22.26
CA GLY A 292 -10.06 -5.81 23.63
C GLY A 292 -9.72 -4.48 24.30
N ALA A 293 -9.68 -3.38 23.55
CA ALA A 293 -9.28 -2.06 24.05
C ALA A 293 -10.21 -1.53 25.15
N LEU A 294 -9.59 -1.08 26.24
CA LEU A 294 -10.22 -0.37 27.35
C LEU A 294 -10.54 1.07 26.92
N ARG A 295 -11.82 1.34 26.68
CA ARG A 295 -12.35 2.71 26.49
C ARG A 295 -11.90 3.62 27.63
N LEU A 296 -11.30 4.77 27.31
CA LEU A 296 -10.93 5.78 28.30
C LEU A 296 -12.20 6.40 28.92
N PRO A 297 -12.21 6.74 30.23
CA PRO A 297 -13.35 7.34 30.90
C PRO A 297 -13.89 8.58 30.18
N ASN A 298 -15.20 8.76 30.19
CA ASN A 298 -15.91 9.92 29.62
C ASN A 298 -15.75 10.17 28.10
N THR A 299 -14.99 9.35 27.37
CA THR A 299 -14.92 9.42 25.90
C THR A 299 -16.14 8.77 25.25
N ALA A 300 -16.75 9.39 24.23
CA ALA A 300 -17.73 8.73 23.36
C ALA A 300 -16.99 7.94 22.27
N LEU A 301 -17.48 6.76 21.87
CA LEU A 301 -16.83 5.94 20.84
C LEU A 301 -17.58 6.02 19.50
N PRO A 302 -16.87 6.10 18.35
CA PRO A 302 -15.42 6.32 18.24
C PRO A 302 -14.98 7.69 18.76
N ASN A 303 -13.75 7.79 19.28
CA ASN A 303 -13.16 9.03 19.79
C ASN A 303 -11.95 9.44 18.94
N PHE A 304 -11.82 10.73 18.59
CA PHE A 304 -10.67 11.20 17.80
C PHE A 304 -9.37 11.35 18.61
N ASP A 305 -9.40 11.32 19.94
CA ASP A 305 -8.17 11.36 20.75
C ASP A 305 -7.59 9.96 20.99
N SER A 306 -8.44 9.04 21.44
CA SER A 306 -8.08 7.71 21.95
C SER A 306 -8.51 6.55 21.05
N GLY A 307 -9.16 6.84 19.91
CA GLY A 307 -9.69 5.85 18.99
C GLY A 307 -10.77 5.00 19.65
N TRP A 308 -10.44 3.72 19.82
CA TRP A 308 -11.24 2.69 20.46
C TRP A 308 -10.85 2.42 21.92
N GLY A 309 -9.78 3.05 22.40
CA GLY A 309 -9.29 2.97 23.78
C GLY A 309 -7.86 2.45 23.91
N ARG A 310 -7.45 2.21 25.16
CA ARG A 310 -6.12 1.72 25.50
C ARG A 310 -6.02 0.20 25.27
N VAL A 311 -4.98 -0.25 24.59
CA VAL A 311 -4.70 -1.67 24.35
C VAL A 311 -4.64 -2.43 25.70
N ASP A 312 -5.36 -3.54 25.79
CA ASP A 312 -5.32 -4.45 26.94
C ASP A 312 -5.13 -5.89 26.48
N ALA A 313 -3.94 -6.44 26.75
CA ALA A 313 -3.57 -7.80 26.38
C ALA A 313 -4.44 -8.86 27.06
N LYS A 314 -4.85 -8.63 28.32
CA LYS A 314 -5.65 -9.60 29.08
C LYS A 314 -7.04 -9.70 28.49
N ASN A 315 -7.71 -8.58 28.22
CA ASN A 315 -9.03 -8.59 27.59
C ASN A 315 -8.96 -9.23 26.20
N THR A 316 -7.97 -8.84 25.39
CA THR A 316 -7.76 -9.39 24.04
C THR A 316 -7.55 -10.91 24.03
N LEU A 317 -6.81 -11.46 25.00
CA LEU A 317 -6.48 -12.89 25.02
C LEU A 317 -7.49 -13.76 25.79
N THR A 318 -8.21 -13.19 26.77
CA THR A 318 -9.09 -13.94 27.68
C THR A 318 -10.58 -13.68 27.47
N ALA A 319 -10.95 -12.82 26.51
CA ALA A 319 -12.36 -12.58 26.20
C ALA A 319 -13.11 -13.84 25.73
N LYS A 320 -14.38 -13.91 26.10
CA LYS A 320 -15.32 -14.94 25.65
C LYS A 320 -15.86 -14.54 24.28
N TYR A 321 -15.09 -14.88 23.25
CA TYR A 321 -15.49 -14.70 21.86
C TYR A 321 -16.67 -15.60 21.52
N ALA A 322 -17.78 -14.97 21.12
CA ALA A 322 -18.96 -15.61 20.57
C ALA A 322 -18.85 -15.78 19.04
N LEU A 323 -18.14 -14.85 18.37
CA LEU A 323 -17.77 -14.95 16.96
C LEU A 323 -16.28 -14.57 16.77
N PHE A 324 -15.65 -15.24 15.82
CA PHE A 324 -14.21 -15.20 15.58
C PHE A 324 -13.94 -15.58 14.12
N ASP A 325 -14.32 -14.71 13.18
CA ASP A 325 -14.25 -14.98 11.74
C ASP A 325 -13.21 -14.08 11.04
N ASP A 326 -12.22 -14.70 10.41
CA ASP A 326 -11.23 -14.06 9.53
C ASP A 326 -11.59 -14.43 8.09
N ASN A 327 -12.60 -13.75 7.55
CA ASN A 327 -13.26 -14.12 6.30
C ASN A 327 -12.44 -13.69 5.09
N LEU A 328 -11.48 -14.54 4.71
CA LEU A 328 -10.61 -14.36 3.55
C LEU A 328 -11.33 -14.49 2.19
N GLN A 329 -12.56 -15.06 2.15
CA GLN A 329 -13.36 -15.14 0.92
C GLN A 329 -14.04 -13.82 0.57
N GLY A 330 -14.32 -12.99 1.58
CA GLY A 330 -14.86 -11.65 1.41
C GLY A 330 -16.29 -11.57 0.86
N LEU A 331 -16.64 -10.38 0.35
CA LEU A 331 -17.91 -10.07 -0.31
C LEU A 331 -17.66 -9.27 -1.59
N THR A 332 -18.36 -9.59 -2.67
CA THR A 332 -18.47 -8.75 -3.88
C THR A 332 -19.74 -7.89 -3.86
N ALA A 333 -20.84 -8.42 -3.32
CA ALA A 333 -22.12 -7.76 -3.12
C ALA A 333 -22.94 -8.47 -2.04
N GLY A 334 -24.05 -7.87 -1.60
CA GLY A 334 -24.97 -8.49 -0.64
C GLY A 334 -24.49 -8.40 0.81
N GLU A 335 -24.84 -9.39 1.63
CA GLU A 335 -24.47 -9.43 3.05
C GLU A 335 -24.07 -10.84 3.50
N LYS A 336 -23.17 -10.93 4.49
CA LYS A 336 -22.94 -12.15 5.28
C LYS A 336 -23.53 -11.96 6.68
N THR A 337 -24.33 -12.93 7.09
CA THR A 337 -25.16 -12.85 8.30
C THR A 337 -24.75 -13.91 9.31
N TYR A 338 -24.68 -13.50 10.58
CA TYR A 338 -24.34 -14.31 11.74
C TYR A 338 -25.43 -14.15 12.79
N THR A 339 -25.56 -15.14 13.67
CA THR A 339 -26.57 -15.13 14.72
C THR A 339 -25.93 -15.46 16.07
N VAL A 340 -26.18 -14.63 17.08
CA VAL A 340 -25.71 -14.80 18.45
C VAL A 340 -26.91 -14.73 19.38
N GLU A 341 -27.14 -15.78 20.17
CA GLU A 341 -28.15 -15.75 21.23
C GLU A 341 -27.55 -15.23 22.54
N ILE A 342 -28.21 -14.25 23.15
CA ILE A 342 -27.89 -13.75 24.48
C ILE A 342 -28.94 -14.28 25.44
N VAL A 343 -28.55 -15.21 26.31
CA VAL A 343 -29.45 -15.77 27.33
C VAL A 343 -29.50 -14.88 28.57
N ALA A 344 -30.63 -14.88 29.27
CA ALA A 344 -30.75 -14.20 30.56
C ALA A 344 -29.79 -14.83 31.58
N ALA A 345 -29.18 -14.00 32.44
CA ALA A 345 -28.34 -14.49 33.52
C ALA A 345 -29.19 -15.25 34.55
N THR A 346 -29.09 -16.58 34.55
CA THR A 346 -29.55 -17.44 35.62
C THR A 346 -28.47 -17.55 36.70
N GLU A 347 -28.85 -17.82 37.97
CA GLU A 347 -27.90 -17.94 39.09
C GLU A 347 -26.92 -19.14 38.97
N ALA A 348 -27.00 -19.93 37.91
CA ALA A 348 -26.11 -21.06 37.65
C ALA A 348 -25.58 -21.04 36.20
N GLY A 349 -24.31 -20.62 36.04
CA GLY A 349 -23.38 -21.01 34.98
C GLY A 349 -23.88 -20.99 33.53
N THR A 350 -23.48 -19.97 32.76
CA THR A 350 -23.76 -19.86 31.33
C THR A 350 -23.21 -21.07 30.54
N LEU A 351 -24.12 -21.87 29.99
CA LEU A 351 -23.86 -22.86 28.95
C LEU A 351 -24.35 -22.29 27.61
N PHE A 352 -23.58 -22.47 26.55
CA PHE A 352 -23.95 -22.07 25.18
C PHE A 352 -23.73 -23.23 24.21
N SER A 353 -24.60 -23.30 23.20
CA SER A 353 -24.53 -24.24 22.07
C SER A 353 -24.51 -23.43 20.78
N SER A 354 -23.41 -23.48 20.03
CA SER A 354 -23.38 -22.97 18.66
C SER A 354 -23.94 -24.01 17.70
N GLN A 355 -25.16 -23.83 17.22
CA GLN A 355 -25.65 -24.57 16.05
C GLN A 355 -25.37 -23.77 14.78
N ALA A 356 -24.30 -24.16 14.07
CA ALA A 356 -24.25 -24.00 12.63
C ALA A 356 -25.08 -25.15 12.03
N GLU A 357 -26.27 -24.85 11.50
CA GLU A 357 -27.06 -25.83 10.75
C GLU A 357 -26.35 -26.16 9.42
N PRO A 358 -26.00 -27.43 9.15
CA PRO A 358 -25.42 -27.82 7.88
C PRO A 358 -26.54 -27.97 6.84
N LEU A 359 -26.63 -26.99 5.93
CA LEU A 359 -27.46 -27.14 4.73
C LEU A 359 -26.96 -28.34 3.91
N THR A 360 -27.71 -29.44 4.01
CA THR A 360 -27.43 -30.68 3.30
C THR A 360 -27.89 -30.54 1.85
N LEU A 361 -26.99 -30.82 0.92
CA LEU A 361 -27.29 -30.82 -0.51
C LEU A 361 -28.25 -31.97 -0.83
N ASP A 362 -29.50 -31.66 -1.20
CA ASP A 362 -30.44 -32.68 -1.67
C ASP A 362 -30.07 -33.11 -3.10
N THR A 363 -29.69 -34.38 -3.25
CA THR A 363 -29.25 -34.97 -4.52
C THR A 363 -30.38 -35.80 -5.15
N ARG A 364 -31.22 -35.12 -5.95
CA ARG A 364 -32.18 -35.61 -6.98
C ARG A 364 -32.88 -34.35 -7.54
N ASP A 365 -32.92 -34.04 -8.83
CA ASP A 365 -32.78 -34.85 -10.04
C ASP A 365 -31.95 -34.14 -11.14
N ALA A 366 -30.99 -34.85 -11.75
CA ALA A 366 -30.35 -34.47 -13.01
C ALA A 366 -29.72 -35.67 -13.75
N ALA A 367 -30.52 -36.72 -13.98
CA ALA A 367 -30.32 -37.57 -15.16
C ALA A 367 -31.29 -37.05 -16.24
N SER A 368 -30.93 -36.85 -17.50
CA SER A 368 -29.78 -37.37 -18.25
C SER A 368 -29.58 -36.58 -19.54
N PHE A 369 -28.34 -36.39 -20.01
CA PHE A 369 -27.97 -36.67 -21.41
C PHE A 369 -26.44 -36.88 -21.47
N ALA A 370 -26.02 -38.00 -22.06
CA ALA A 370 -24.62 -38.40 -22.14
C ALA A 370 -24.07 -38.23 -23.56
N MET A 371 -22.77 -37.94 -23.67
CA MET A 371 -21.93 -38.34 -24.79
C MET A 371 -20.58 -38.84 -24.26
N GLU A 372 -20.01 -39.82 -24.96
CA GLU A 372 -18.89 -40.66 -24.50
C GLU A 372 -17.49 -40.03 -24.73
N PRO A 373 -16.46 -40.49 -23.98
CA PRO A 373 -15.12 -39.93 -24.08
C PRO A 373 -14.37 -40.43 -25.32
N VAL A 374 -13.80 -39.50 -26.10
CA VAL A 374 -12.88 -39.83 -27.21
C VAL A 374 -11.43 -39.62 -26.79
N SER A 375 -10.70 -40.72 -26.82
CA SER A 375 -9.26 -40.90 -26.61
C SER A 375 -8.31 -39.76 -27.03
N ALA A 376 -7.40 -39.37 -26.12
CA ALA A 376 -6.16 -38.69 -26.48
C ALA A 376 -5.08 -39.71 -26.91
N PRO A 377 -4.36 -39.49 -28.03
CA PRO A 377 -3.26 -40.36 -28.44
C PRO A 377 -1.95 -40.02 -27.72
N SER A 378 -1.16 -41.06 -27.46
CA SER A 378 0.11 -41.03 -26.71
C SER A 378 1.27 -40.32 -27.42
N ARG A 379 2.17 -39.73 -26.63
CA ARG A 379 3.63 -39.90 -26.83
C ARG A 379 4.27 -40.35 -25.52
N GLN A 380 5.18 -41.32 -25.63
CA GLN A 380 5.88 -41.89 -24.48
C GLN A 380 7.14 -41.08 -24.11
N PRO A 381 7.62 -41.17 -22.84
CA PRO A 381 8.89 -40.62 -22.41
C PRO A 381 10.03 -41.65 -22.49
N GLU A 382 11.18 -41.25 -23.03
CA GLU A 382 12.46 -41.97 -22.96
C GLU A 382 13.62 -41.00 -23.33
N PRO A 383 14.89 -41.22 -22.91
CA PRO A 383 15.36 -41.19 -21.52
C PRO A 383 16.60 -40.26 -21.31
N PRO A 384 17.01 -39.95 -20.05
CA PRO A 384 18.32 -39.36 -19.73
C PRO A 384 19.43 -40.46 -19.70
N PRO A 385 20.73 -40.23 -19.35
CA PRO A 385 21.50 -39.05 -18.88
C PRO A 385 22.84 -38.93 -19.71
N PRO A 386 24.09 -38.70 -19.20
CA PRO A 386 24.62 -38.05 -17.98
C PRO A 386 25.76 -37.02 -18.19
N GLY A 387 26.11 -36.28 -17.12
CA GLY A 387 27.27 -35.38 -17.10
C GLY A 387 27.59 -34.76 -15.73
N VAL A 388 27.53 -35.54 -14.64
CA VAL A 388 27.83 -35.07 -13.27
C VAL A 388 29.32 -35.25 -12.95
N PHE A 389 29.94 -34.24 -12.36
CA PHE A 389 31.12 -34.41 -11.50
C PHE A 389 30.83 -33.85 -10.10
N THR A 390 30.97 -34.72 -9.10
CA THR A 390 30.96 -34.41 -7.67
C THR A 390 32.41 -34.29 -7.15
N LEU A 391 32.60 -33.57 -6.05
CA LEU A 391 33.72 -33.81 -5.14
C LEU A 391 33.22 -33.83 -3.69
N ASP A 392 33.57 -34.92 -2.99
CA ASP A 392 33.30 -35.18 -1.58
C ASP A 392 34.27 -34.43 -0.64
N PRO A 393 33.95 -34.30 0.66
CA PRO A 393 34.86 -33.81 1.70
C PRO A 393 35.69 -34.94 2.34
N ALA A 394 36.99 -34.72 2.55
CA ALA A 394 37.85 -35.52 3.46
C ALA A 394 39.18 -34.78 3.80
N PRO A 395 40.01 -35.24 4.77
CA PRO A 395 40.54 -34.32 5.78
C PRO A 395 42.08 -34.17 5.86
N GLY A 396 42.51 -33.00 6.35
CA GLY A 396 43.62 -32.79 7.31
C GLY A 396 45.08 -32.95 6.83
N PHE A 397 45.89 -31.90 7.05
CA PHE A 397 47.26 -32.04 7.56
C PHE A 397 47.71 -30.76 8.28
N GLU A 398 48.58 -30.89 9.27
CA GLU A 398 49.00 -29.84 10.20
C GLU A 398 50.15 -28.97 9.65
N SER A 399 50.21 -27.67 9.99
CA SER A 399 51.27 -27.09 10.84
C SER A 399 51.29 -25.55 10.82
N ALA A 400 51.49 -24.96 12.00
CA ALA A 400 51.84 -23.54 12.22
C ALA A 400 53.40 -23.40 12.14
N PRO A 401 54.07 -22.21 12.27
CA PRO A 401 53.66 -21.08 13.13
C PRO A 401 54.19 -19.64 12.81
N THR A 402 53.97 -18.75 13.80
CA THR A 402 54.75 -17.55 14.21
C THR A 402 54.59 -16.18 13.50
N ARG A 403 54.11 -15.23 14.33
CA ARG A 403 54.27 -13.76 14.24
C ARG A 403 55.77 -13.33 14.32
N PRO A 404 56.14 -12.06 14.02
CA PRO A 404 56.03 -11.01 15.05
C PRO A 404 55.60 -9.60 14.57
N ARG A 405 55.15 -8.78 15.53
CA ARG A 405 55.07 -7.30 15.44
C ARG A 405 56.45 -6.68 15.66
N ILE A 406 56.70 -5.51 15.07
CA ILE A 406 57.51 -4.33 15.50
C ILE A 406 57.17 -3.23 14.45
N GLY A 407 57.09 -1.93 14.72
CA GLY A 407 57.11 -1.19 15.99
C GLY A 407 57.43 0.30 15.77
N GLU A 408 56.57 1.18 16.30
CA GLU A 408 56.90 2.51 16.86
C GLU A 408 57.53 3.67 16.03
N ASN A 409 56.75 4.78 15.97
CA ASN A 409 57.04 6.10 16.60
C ASN A 409 57.54 7.34 15.82
N LYS A 410 56.93 8.48 16.25
CA LYS A 410 57.40 9.89 16.30
C LYS A 410 57.34 10.74 15.02
N GLN A 411 56.46 11.75 14.95
CA GLN A 411 56.45 13.08 15.64
C GLN A 411 57.39 14.11 14.99
N ALA A 412 56.82 15.15 14.35
CA ALA A 412 56.80 16.53 14.86
C ALA A 412 56.38 17.57 13.79
N ALA A 413 55.46 18.47 14.15
CA ALA A 413 55.32 19.80 13.53
C ALA A 413 56.23 20.80 14.32
N PRO A 414 56.51 22.05 13.84
CA PRO A 414 55.49 23.11 13.91
C PRO A 414 55.53 24.22 12.83
N ALA A 415 54.46 25.03 12.87
CA ALA A 415 53.98 26.08 11.99
C ALA A 415 54.72 27.45 11.93
N THR A 416 54.37 28.24 10.89
CA THR A 416 54.22 29.72 10.85
C THR A 416 53.22 30.13 9.72
N GLY A 417 52.38 31.17 9.78
CA GLY A 417 52.08 32.05 10.92
C GLY A 417 51.36 33.41 10.66
N SER A 418 50.44 33.61 9.69
CA SER A 418 49.68 34.88 9.50
C SER A 418 48.34 34.68 8.74
N LEU A 419 47.16 35.07 9.26
CA LEU A 419 46.53 36.42 9.37
C LEU A 419 46.01 36.96 8.01
N ALA A 420 44.75 37.41 7.80
CA ALA A 420 43.58 37.62 8.69
C ALA A 420 42.21 37.63 7.92
N LEU A 421 41.09 37.81 8.65
CA LEU A 421 39.65 37.89 8.24
C LEU A 421 39.30 39.22 7.48
N PRO A 422 38.11 39.44 6.82
CA PRO A 422 36.75 38.88 7.05
C PRO A 422 35.80 38.64 5.82
N ARG A 423 34.53 38.23 6.07
CA ARG A 423 33.33 38.32 5.16
C ARG A 423 32.63 39.71 5.30
N PRO A 424 31.56 40.13 4.56
CA PRO A 424 30.83 39.56 3.38
C PRO A 424 30.52 40.59 2.23
N ALA A 425 29.89 40.17 1.11
CA ALA A 425 28.84 40.92 0.35
C ALA A 425 28.32 40.15 -0.91
N GLN A 426 27.24 40.62 -1.55
CA GLN A 426 26.42 39.91 -2.55
C GLN A 426 26.58 40.33 -4.03
N SER A 427 26.14 39.42 -4.92
CA SER A 427 25.44 39.65 -6.20
C SER A 427 26.16 40.24 -7.42
N SER A 428 26.00 39.57 -8.57
CA SER A 428 25.20 40.14 -9.69
C SER A 428 24.66 39.03 -10.60
N ASN A 429 23.47 39.23 -11.17
CA ASN A 429 22.87 38.33 -12.15
C ASN A 429 23.40 38.65 -13.56
N ILE A 430 23.78 37.61 -14.29
CA ILE A 430 23.68 37.54 -15.75
C ILE A 430 23.06 36.15 -15.98
N GLY A 431 21.91 35.95 -16.60
CA GLY A 431 21.18 36.77 -17.56
C GLY A 431 20.66 35.77 -18.59
N ALA A 432 19.35 35.59 -18.70
CA ALA A 432 18.79 34.49 -19.50
C ALA A 432 19.18 34.60 -20.98
N VAL A 433 19.81 33.56 -21.54
CA VAL A 433 19.95 33.38 -22.99
C VAL A 433 18.82 32.48 -23.46
N GLN A 434 17.63 33.07 -23.62
CA GLN A 434 16.54 32.46 -24.36
C GLN A 434 16.55 32.99 -25.80
N ALA A 435 17.47 32.47 -26.62
CA ALA A 435 17.53 32.74 -28.05
C ALA A 435 18.43 31.73 -28.79
N LEU A 436 17.89 30.54 -29.12
CA LEU A 436 18.39 29.65 -30.17
C LEU A 436 17.23 28.75 -30.66
N ALA A 437 16.09 29.39 -30.98
CA ALA A 437 14.85 28.72 -31.39
C ALA A 437 14.58 28.78 -32.91
N ASP A 438 15.43 29.47 -33.68
CA ASP A 438 15.17 29.82 -35.08
C ASP A 438 16.37 29.50 -36.02
N ALA A 439 17.04 28.38 -35.80
CA ALA A 439 17.94 27.78 -36.80
C ALA A 439 17.16 26.72 -37.61
N PRO A 440 17.19 26.72 -38.95
CA PRO A 440 16.56 25.66 -39.73
C PRO A 440 17.22 24.33 -39.41
N ALA A 441 16.42 23.31 -39.08
CA ALA A 441 16.89 22.06 -38.52
C ALA A 441 17.87 21.32 -39.44
N THR A 442 19.17 21.51 -39.18
CA THR A 442 20.16 20.47 -39.45
C THR A 442 19.77 19.26 -38.62
N GLN A 443 19.73 18.08 -39.25
CA GLN A 443 19.45 16.82 -38.57
C GLN A 443 20.69 16.42 -37.74
N SER A 444 20.85 17.10 -36.62
CA SER A 444 21.94 16.86 -35.67
C SER A 444 21.64 15.61 -34.87
N LEU A 445 22.57 14.65 -34.89
CA LEU A 445 22.62 13.62 -33.86
C LEU A 445 22.94 14.32 -32.52
N GLN A 446 22.48 13.76 -31.40
CA GLN A 446 23.12 14.00 -30.10
C GLN A 446 23.61 12.64 -29.62
N ALA A 447 24.90 12.40 -29.75
CA ALA A 447 25.58 11.26 -29.16
C ALA A 447 26.45 11.79 -28.01
N ASN A 448 26.37 11.13 -26.85
CA ASN A 448 27.36 11.31 -25.80
C ASN A 448 28.39 10.19 -25.98
N ILE A 449 29.62 10.55 -26.37
CA ILE A 449 30.72 9.58 -26.53
C ILE A 449 31.39 9.32 -25.18
N VAL A 450 31.81 8.07 -24.98
CA VAL A 450 32.21 7.50 -23.69
C VAL A 450 33.70 7.21 -23.68
N TYR A 451 34.43 7.79 -22.70
CA TYR A 451 35.84 7.60 -22.37
C TYR A 451 36.88 7.58 -23.51
N GLY A 452 37.76 8.58 -23.52
CA GLY A 452 39.13 8.44 -24.05
C GLY A 452 40.10 8.11 -22.91
N GLY A 453 41.21 7.44 -23.22
CA GLY A 453 42.34 7.24 -22.31
C GLY A 453 43.63 7.79 -22.91
N ASP A 454 44.65 7.99 -22.08
CA ASP A 454 46.02 8.15 -22.58
C ASP A 454 46.53 6.82 -23.17
N PHE A 455 47.58 6.92 -23.98
CA PHE A 455 48.29 5.74 -24.49
C PHE A 455 49.75 6.06 -24.84
N GLU A 456 50.64 6.06 -23.85
CA GLU A 456 52.08 5.87 -24.08
C GLU A 456 52.71 5.03 -22.97
N ASP A 457 53.11 3.80 -23.31
CA ASP A 457 54.48 3.27 -23.19
C ASP A 457 54.52 1.73 -23.12
N PRO A 458 55.17 1.02 -24.06
CA PRO A 458 55.46 -0.41 -23.94
C PRO A 458 56.50 -0.79 -22.85
N ASP A 459 57.30 0.12 -22.28
CA ASP A 459 58.53 -0.19 -21.53
C ASP A 459 58.44 -0.15 -19.97
N TRP A 460 57.24 -0.32 -19.38
CA TRP A 460 57.00 -0.85 -18.01
C TRP A 460 58.05 -0.49 -16.91
N THR A 461 58.04 0.73 -16.36
CA THR A 461 58.78 1.03 -15.12
C THR A 461 57.90 1.60 -13.98
N ASN A 462 57.98 0.96 -12.81
CA ASN A 462 57.08 1.19 -11.68
C ASN A 462 57.40 2.47 -10.87
N ILE A 463 56.70 3.58 -11.10
CA ILE A 463 56.43 4.61 -10.07
C ILE A 463 55.03 5.20 -10.28
N TRP A 464 54.02 4.72 -9.54
CA TRP A 464 52.72 5.38 -9.46
C TRP A 464 52.70 6.34 -8.25
N SER A 465 52.92 7.62 -8.51
CA SER A 465 52.64 8.70 -7.55
C SER A 465 52.16 9.94 -8.29
N ASP A 466 50.91 10.31 -8.02
CA ASP A 466 50.22 11.53 -8.44
C ASP A 466 49.72 11.61 -9.90
N LEU A 467 48.60 10.91 -10.16
CA LEU A 467 47.60 11.29 -11.15
C LEU A 467 46.23 11.36 -10.43
N TRP A 468 45.56 12.51 -10.47
CA TRP A 468 44.41 12.80 -9.58
C TRP A 468 43.08 12.72 -10.33
N PHE A 469 42.41 11.58 -10.26
CA PHE A 469 41.01 11.42 -10.68
C PHE A 469 40.11 11.13 -9.47
N GLY A 470 39.02 11.89 -9.36
CA GLY A 470 37.98 11.63 -8.38
C GLY A 470 37.13 10.43 -8.80
N PHE A 471 37.12 9.38 -7.96
CA PHE A 471 36.34 8.15 -8.07
C PHE A 471 36.76 7.16 -9.18
N GLY A 472 36.97 5.90 -8.78
CA GLY A 472 37.07 4.75 -9.69
C GLY A 472 38.47 4.13 -9.77
N VAL A 473 38.54 2.80 -9.60
CA VAL A 473 39.73 1.99 -9.93
C VAL A 473 39.54 1.48 -11.35
N PRO A 474 40.55 1.52 -12.25
CA PRO A 474 40.35 1.08 -13.64
C PRO A 474 40.17 -0.44 -13.75
N GLU A 475 39.02 -0.88 -14.24
CA GLU A 475 38.79 -2.26 -14.71
C GLU A 475 38.79 -2.33 -16.24
N ARG A 476 39.60 -3.23 -16.80
CA ARG A 476 39.50 -3.62 -18.22
C ARG A 476 38.25 -4.48 -18.41
N THR A 477 37.35 -4.07 -19.29
CA THR A 477 36.32 -4.98 -19.83
C THR A 477 36.66 -5.38 -21.28
N SER A 478 36.34 -6.61 -21.66
CA SER A 478 36.57 -7.15 -23.02
C SER A 478 35.30 -7.16 -23.86
N ASN A 479 34.32 -6.31 -23.52
CA ASN A 479 33.02 -6.24 -24.16
C ASN A 479 32.89 -4.93 -24.95
N PRO A 480 32.84 -4.96 -26.30
CA PRO A 480 32.71 -3.75 -27.13
C PRO A 480 31.32 -3.08 -27.03
N ASN A 481 30.37 -3.67 -26.32
CA ASN A 481 28.96 -3.24 -26.27
C ASN A 481 28.57 -2.59 -24.92
N LEU A 482 29.45 -1.80 -24.30
CA LEU A 482 29.20 -1.12 -23.02
C LEU A 482 29.22 0.41 -23.19
N VAL A 483 28.17 1.11 -22.73
CA VAL A 483 28.00 2.57 -22.87
C VAL A 483 27.50 3.15 -21.53
N LEU A 484 28.12 4.23 -21.04
CA LEU A 484 27.84 4.91 -19.75
C LEU A 484 27.90 6.45 -19.94
N ASN A 485 27.29 7.25 -19.05
CA ASN A 485 26.99 8.68 -19.32
C ASN A 485 27.44 9.61 -18.17
N GLY A 486 28.03 10.79 -18.45
CA GLY A 486 28.47 11.76 -17.44
C GLY A 486 29.22 13.01 -17.99
N ASN A 487 29.38 14.05 -17.14
CA ASN A 487 30.16 15.27 -17.45
C ASN A 487 31.58 15.14 -16.87
N HIS A 488 32.62 15.48 -17.66
CA HIS A 488 34.02 15.33 -17.24
C HIS A 488 34.92 16.52 -17.61
N SER A 489 36.09 16.59 -16.98
CA SER A 489 37.15 17.55 -17.26
C SER A 489 38.48 16.80 -17.20
N VAL A 490 39.37 17.02 -18.16
CA VAL A 490 40.65 16.32 -18.28
C VAL A 490 41.77 17.35 -18.39
N TRP A 491 42.94 17.02 -17.87
CA TRP A 491 44.14 17.83 -17.99
C TRP A 491 45.11 17.08 -18.91
N LEU A 492 45.50 17.71 -20.02
CA LEU A 492 46.63 17.27 -20.84
C LEU A 492 47.87 17.96 -20.28
N GLY A 493 48.98 17.23 -20.15
CA GLY A 493 50.21 17.86 -19.72
C GLY A 493 51.31 16.94 -19.19
N ASN A 494 52.52 17.38 -19.53
CA ASN A 494 53.79 17.21 -18.81
C ASN A 494 54.75 16.10 -19.29
N THR A 495 54.62 15.61 -20.52
CA THR A 495 55.69 14.85 -21.20
C THR A 495 56.13 15.51 -22.51
N PRO A 496 57.39 15.31 -23.01
CA PRO A 496 57.87 15.90 -24.27
C PRO A 496 57.39 15.18 -25.55
N SER A 497 56.32 14.39 -25.45
CA SER A 497 55.73 13.59 -26.53
C SER A 497 54.27 13.98 -26.69
N ASP A 498 53.84 14.24 -27.93
CA ASP A 498 52.55 14.84 -28.29
C ASP A 498 51.35 14.22 -27.54
N ASP A 499 50.78 14.98 -26.59
CA ASP A 499 49.60 14.55 -25.84
C ASP A 499 48.39 14.40 -26.79
N SER A 500 47.84 13.17 -26.87
CA SER A 500 46.72 12.86 -27.78
C SER A 500 45.60 12.03 -27.14
N ILE A 501 44.36 12.40 -27.45
CA ILE A 501 43.13 11.72 -27.00
C ILE A 501 42.48 11.04 -28.20
N TRP A 502 42.06 9.79 -28.03
CA TRP A 502 41.47 8.97 -29.09
C TRP A 502 40.07 8.51 -28.70
N TYR A 503 39.09 8.69 -29.59
CA TYR A 503 37.68 8.31 -29.40
C TYR A 503 37.24 7.32 -30.47
N PRO A 504 36.74 6.12 -30.14
CA PRO A 504 36.31 5.15 -31.14
C PRO A 504 35.12 5.68 -31.96
N VAL A 505 35.19 5.52 -33.28
CA VAL A 505 34.15 5.89 -34.25
C VAL A 505 33.89 4.74 -35.22
N SER A 506 32.62 4.53 -35.56
CA SER A 506 32.23 3.54 -36.56
C SER A 506 31.26 4.17 -37.56
N PHE A 507 31.51 3.94 -38.84
CA PHE A 507 30.80 4.59 -39.94
C PHE A 507 29.83 3.60 -40.61
N PRO A 508 28.61 4.02 -40.98
CA PRO A 508 27.63 3.13 -41.58
C PRO A 508 28.06 2.69 -42.99
N ALA A 509 27.59 1.53 -43.42
CA ALA A 509 27.92 0.91 -44.71
C ALA A 509 27.56 1.75 -45.96
N GLN A 510 26.71 2.78 -45.78
CA GLN A 510 26.49 3.84 -46.76
C GLN A 510 26.40 5.18 -46.03
N ILE A 511 27.15 6.17 -46.52
CA ILE A 511 27.06 7.57 -46.08
C ILE A 511 26.39 8.34 -47.23
N ALA A 512 25.09 8.59 -47.10
CA ALA A 512 24.31 9.29 -48.13
C ALA A 512 24.70 10.77 -48.25
N TYR A 513 24.45 11.36 -49.41
CA TYR A 513 24.75 12.78 -49.69
C TYR A 513 23.46 13.52 -50.07
N ASP A 514 23.08 14.50 -49.24
CA ASP A 514 22.14 15.56 -49.58
C ASP A 514 22.96 16.80 -49.97
N GLU A 515 22.85 17.22 -51.23
CA GLU A 515 23.59 18.36 -51.80
C GLU A 515 23.23 19.70 -51.11
N ALA A 516 22.16 19.73 -50.33
CA ALA A 516 21.75 20.86 -49.49
C ALA A 516 22.30 20.86 -48.04
N LYS A 517 23.03 19.82 -47.59
CA LYS A 517 23.51 19.70 -46.19
C LYS A 517 24.96 19.17 -46.08
N PRO A 518 25.81 19.76 -45.22
CA PRO A 518 27.17 19.26 -45.00
C PRO A 518 27.20 17.98 -44.14
N SER A 519 27.99 16.97 -44.55
CA SER A 519 28.25 15.75 -43.76
C SER A 519 29.58 15.85 -43.02
N GLY A 520 29.64 15.43 -41.75
CA GLY A 520 30.86 15.53 -40.93
C GLY A 520 30.71 15.07 -39.48
N LEU A 521 31.77 15.27 -38.69
CA LEU A 521 31.75 15.18 -37.22
C LEU A 521 31.67 16.59 -36.64
N GLN A 522 30.87 16.82 -35.61
CA GLN A 522 30.78 18.10 -34.90
C GLN A 522 31.04 17.87 -33.40
N PHE A 523 31.75 18.76 -32.71
CA PHE A 523 31.95 18.62 -31.27
C PHE A 523 32.23 19.96 -30.58
N ASN A 524 31.93 20.04 -29.28
CA ASN A 524 32.27 21.20 -28.48
C ASN A 524 33.59 20.98 -27.73
N PHE A 525 34.38 22.04 -27.61
CA PHE A 525 35.64 22.03 -26.88
C PHE A 525 35.90 23.40 -26.27
N LEU A 526 36.59 23.41 -25.14
CA LEU A 526 37.07 24.59 -24.42
C LEU A 526 38.57 24.40 -24.21
N MET A 527 39.38 25.28 -24.79
CA MET A 527 40.83 25.28 -24.63
C MET A 527 41.25 26.40 -23.67
N PHE A 528 42.25 26.09 -22.85
CA PHE A 528 42.92 26.95 -21.90
C PHE A 528 44.43 26.80 -22.10
N ASP A 529 45.04 27.82 -22.69
CA ASP A 529 46.50 27.84 -22.89
C ASP A 529 47.17 28.70 -21.79
N PRO A 530 48.00 28.10 -20.92
CA PRO A 530 48.80 28.85 -19.95
C PRO A 530 50.13 29.39 -20.51
N ASP A 531 50.57 28.98 -21.71
CA ASP A 531 51.80 29.45 -22.35
C ASP A 531 51.51 30.57 -23.38
N PRO A 532 52.38 31.60 -23.52
CA PRO A 532 52.37 32.53 -24.66
C PRO A 532 53.11 32.03 -25.93
N GLY A 533 53.53 30.76 -25.98
CA GLY A 533 54.15 30.08 -27.14
C GLY A 533 53.16 29.68 -28.25
N PHE A 534 53.65 29.02 -29.31
CA PHE A 534 52.81 28.57 -30.44
C PHE A 534 52.47 27.07 -30.33
N ASP A 535 51.24 26.76 -29.91
CA ASP A 535 50.68 25.40 -29.92
C ASP A 535 49.51 25.29 -30.92
N ASP A 536 49.65 24.44 -31.95
CA ASP A 536 48.56 24.12 -32.88
C ASP A 536 47.64 23.02 -32.30
N PHE A 537 46.31 23.16 -32.38
CA PHE A 537 45.38 22.06 -32.04
C PHE A 537 44.94 21.29 -33.27
N CYS A 538 45.09 19.96 -33.24
CA CYS A 538 44.90 19.08 -34.38
C CYS A 538 43.81 18.01 -34.16
N VAL A 539 43.12 17.68 -35.25
CA VAL A 539 41.97 16.76 -35.32
C VAL A 539 42.16 15.81 -36.49
N ALA A 540 42.20 14.51 -36.24
CA ALA A 540 42.38 13.47 -37.26
C ALA A 540 41.40 12.31 -37.10
N ILE A 541 41.17 11.55 -38.17
CA ILE A 541 40.59 10.20 -38.10
C ILE A 541 41.71 9.21 -38.39
N VAL A 542 41.91 8.24 -37.52
CA VAL A 542 43.00 7.25 -37.58
C VAL A 542 42.44 5.83 -37.40
N ASP A 543 43.23 4.82 -37.77
CA ASP A 543 42.94 3.42 -37.41
C ASP A 543 43.55 3.03 -36.05
N ASP A 544 43.36 1.77 -35.64
CA ASP A 544 43.88 1.18 -34.40
C ASP A 544 45.43 1.28 -34.25
N SER A 545 46.15 1.61 -35.32
CA SER A 545 47.62 1.81 -35.33
C SER A 545 48.04 3.28 -35.36
N GLY A 546 47.10 4.22 -35.54
CA GLY A 546 47.35 5.66 -35.59
C GLY A 546 47.59 6.23 -36.98
N ASP A 547 47.55 5.41 -38.03
CA ASP A 547 47.65 5.88 -39.41
C ASP A 547 46.34 6.57 -39.84
N THR A 548 46.45 7.70 -40.56
CA THR A 548 45.28 8.53 -40.89
C THR A 548 44.35 7.90 -41.92
N LEU A 549 43.10 7.65 -41.51
CA LEU A 549 42.04 7.15 -42.37
C LEU A 549 41.56 8.26 -43.33
N ALA A 550 41.45 7.89 -44.61
CA ALA A 550 40.98 8.76 -45.69
C ALA A 550 41.71 10.12 -45.83
N GLY A 551 42.92 10.25 -45.26
CA GLY A 551 43.69 11.51 -45.24
C GLY A 551 42.98 12.65 -44.50
N ILE A 552 42.26 12.32 -43.43
CA ILE A 552 41.50 13.29 -42.64
C ILE A 552 42.33 13.70 -41.42
N GLU A 553 42.99 14.85 -41.53
CA GLU A 553 43.76 15.51 -40.48
C GLU A 553 43.73 17.03 -40.69
N ARG A 554 43.48 17.81 -39.63
CA ARG A 554 43.32 19.29 -39.67
C ARG A 554 43.87 19.91 -38.39
N CYS A 555 44.74 20.90 -38.53
CA CYS A 555 45.27 21.67 -37.40
C CYS A 555 44.79 23.13 -37.45
N PHE A 556 44.66 23.75 -36.28
CA PHE A 556 44.30 25.15 -36.06
C PHE A 556 45.51 25.90 -35.52
N ALA A 557 45.85 27.00 -36.18
CA ALA A 557 46.86 27.92 -35.70
C ALA A 557 46.30 28.83 -34.61
N ASP A 558 47.17 29.20 -33.66
CA ASP A 558 46.89 30.17 -32.60
C ASP A 558 46.64 31.60 -33.16
N ASP A 559 45.39 31.89 -33.53
CA ASP A 559 44.91 33.25 -33.79
C ASP A 559 43.51 33.56 -33.22
N GLN A 560 42.97 32.68 -32.36
CA GLN A 560 41.63 32.78 -31.78
C GLN A 560 41.66 32.93 -30.24
N PRO A 561 40.73 33.68 -29.62
CA PRO A 561 40.75 33.91 -28.19
C PRO A 561 40.32 32.65 -27.39
N PHE A 562 41.24 32.11 -26.60
CA PHE A 562 40.98 31.06 -25.61
C PHE A 562 40.06 31.54 -24.45
N ASP A 563 39.70 30.63 -23.54
CA ASP A 563 38.67 30.80 -22.48
C ASP A 563 37.21 30.81 -22.95
N GLN A 564 36.91 30.40 -24.19
CA GLN A 564 35.53 30.28 -24.69
C GLN A 564 35.23 28.89 -25.25
N ALA A 565 34.00 28.40 -25.04
CA ALA A 565 33.54 27.14 -25.61
C ALA A 565 33.28 27.32 -27.12
N LEU A 566 33.95 26.51 -27.92
CA LEU A 566 33.92 26.52 -29.37
C LEU A 566 33.29 25.23 -29.90
N THR A 567 32.56 25.33 -31.01
CA THR A 567 32.00 24.18 -31.73
C THR A 567 32.83 23.94 -32.99
N TYR A 568 33.57 22.84 -33.06
CA TYR A 568 34.27 22.44 -34.27
C TYR A 568 33.39 21.57 -35.19
N THR A 569 33.65 21.57 -36.50
CA THR A 569 32.99 20.66 -37.45
C THR A 569 33.95 20.19 -38.54
N LEU A 570 34.33 18.91 -38.46
CA LEU A 570 35.17 18.20 -39.42
C LEU A 570 34.31 17.68 -40.57
N THR A 571 34.35 18.35 -41.72
CA THR A 571 33.53 17.97 -42.90
C THR A 571 34.25 16.97 -43.81
N PHE A 572 33.47 16.08 -44.43
CA PHE A 572 33.98 15.07 -45.36
C PHE A 572 33.61 15.38 -46.81
N ASN A 573 34.55 15.18 -47.74
CA ASN A 573 34.27 15.20 -49.18
C ASN A 573 33.81 13.82 -49.71
N ASP A 574 33.42 13.72 -50.99
CA ASP A 574 32.88 12.48 -51.57
C ASP A 574 33.85 11.28 -51.50
N ALA A 575 35.14 11.52 -51.76
CA ALA A 575 36.15 10.47 -51.70
C ALA A 575 36.38 9.99 -50.27
N GLN A 576 36.33 10.91 -49.29
CA GLN A 576 36.42 10.61 -47.87
C GLN A 576 35.19 9.85 -47.37
N ARG A 577 33.97 10.26 -47.75
CA ARG A 577 32.73 9.51 -47.46
C ARG A 577 32.79 8.08 -48.01
N ALA A 578 33.24 7.91 -49.24
CA ALA A 578 33.35 6.58 -49.86
C ALA A 578 34.43 5.70 -49.21
N ALA A 579 35.51 6.29 -48.68
CA ALA A 579 36.58 5.57 -47.99
C ALA A 579 36.22 5.19 -46.54
N LEU A 580 35.39 5.98 -45.86
CA LEU A 580 34.94 5.72 -44.49
C LEU A 580 33.70 4.80 -44.43
N ALA A 581 32.91 4.67 -45.50
CA ALA A 581 31.66 3.91 -45.46
C ALA A 581 31.89 2.43 -45.08
N GLY A 582 31.30 2.01 -43.95
CA GLY A 582 31.43 0.65 -43.40
C GLY A 582 32.74 0.35 -42.68
N THR A 583 33.56 1.36 -42.36
CA THR A 583 34.80 1.19 -41.58
C THR A 583 34.63 1.61 -40.13
N SER A 584 35.57 1.20 -39.28
CA SER A 584 35.72 1.67 -37.90
C SER A 584 37.15 2.19 -37.69
N GLY A 585 37.34 3.03 -36.69
CA GLY A 585 38.63 3.64 -36.33
C GLY A 585 38.46 4.57 -35.13
N TYR A 586 39.31 5.61 -35.03
CA TYR A 586 39.31 6.57 -33.93
C TYR A 586 39.35 8.02 -34.43
N LEU A 587 38.61 8.90 -33.77
CA LEU A 587 38.82 10.35 -33.81
C LEU A 587 39.95 10.69 -32.84
N LYS A 588 41.10 11.12 -33.38
CA LYS A 588 42.27 11.56 -32.62
C LYS A 588 42.25 13.10 -32.50
N LEU A 589 42.42 13.60 -31.29
CA LEU A 589 42.59 15.02 -30.96
C LEU A 589 43.95 15.18 -30.28
N TYR A 590 44.79 16.10 -30.72
CA TYR A 590 46.15 16.26 -30.20
C TYR A 590 46.67 17.68 -30.37
N THR A 591 47.69 18.07 -29.61
CA THR A 591 48.41 19.35 -29.83
C THR A 591 49.73 19.11 -30.56
N SER A 592 50.19 20.14 -31.26
CA SER A 592 51.47 20.18 -31.98
C SER A 592 52.19 21.46 -31.61
N GLY A 593 52.98 21.43 -30.55
CA GLY A 593 53.64 22.59 -29.96
C GLY A 593 55.04 22.90 -30.47
N ASP A 594 55.58 24.05 -30.05
CA ASP A 594 56.96 24.47 -30.36
C ASP A 594 58.04 23.80 -29.48
N GLY A 595 57.63 23.21 -28.35
CA GLY A 595 58.44 22.36 -27.48
C GLY A 595 58.82 22.96 -26.12
N GLU A 596 58.30 24.12 -25.72
CA GLU A 596 58.44 24.63 -24.34
C GLU A 596 57.23 24.30 -23.43
N LEU A 597 57.43 24.36 -22.10
CA LEU A 597 56.44 23.96 -21.07
C LEU A 597 55.94 25.20 -20.30
N PRO A 598 54.64 25.27 -19.91
CA PRO A 598 53.67 24.17 -19.84
C PRO A 598 52.61 24.17 -20.96
N HIS A 599 52.36 23.00 -21.56
CA HIS A 599 51.43 22.83 -22.68
C HIS A 599 49.93 23.06 -22.36
N LEU A 600 49.19 23.30 -23.44
CA LEU A 600 47.74 23.50 -23.53
C LEU A 600 46.88 22.50 -22.72
N SER A 601 45.91 23.03 -21.97
CA SER A 601 44.86 22.24 -21.29
C SER A 601 43.52 22.36 -22.03
N SER A 602 42.77 21.26 -22.23
CA SER A 602 41.46 21.32 -22.89
C SER A 602 40.38 20.43 -22.27
N ILE A 603 39.14 20.93 -22.29
CA ILE A 603 37.92 20.23 -21.88
C ILE A 603 37.07 20.02 -23.13
N ILE A 604 36.78 18.76 -23.47
CA ILE A 604 35.97 18.36 -24.63
C ILE A 604 34.62 17.82 -24.15
N ASP A 605 33.54 18.21 -24.80
CA ASP A 605 32.16 17.85 -24.41
C ASP A 605 31.24 17.77 -25.66
N ASN A 606 30.13 17.02 -25.58
CA ASN A 606 29.13 16.89 -26.65
C ASN A 606 29.70 16.54 -28.05
N VAL A 607 30.39 15.40 -28.18
CA VAL A 607 30.92 14.93 -29.49
C VAL A 607 29.82 14.28 -30.34
N ILE A 608 29.37 14.99 -31.37
CA ILE A 608 28.22 14.66 -32.24
C ILE A 608 28.66 14.05 -33.58
N LEU A 609 28.17 12.83 -33.86
CA LEU A 609 28.31 12.16 -35.16
C LEU A 609 27.18 12.58 -36.14
N ALA A 610 27.42 13.59 -36.97
CA ALA A 610 26.44 14.05 -37.97
C ALA A 610 26.54 13.25 -39.29
N VAL A 611 26.00 12.03 -39.27
CA VAL A 611 25.81 11.18 -40.46
C VAL A 611 24.32 11.05 -40.78
N ASP A 612 23.96 11.15 -42.06
CA ASP A 612 22.57 11.07 -42.51
C ASP A 612 22.08 9.61 -42.55
N PHE A 613 20.93 9.34 -41.94
CA PHE A 613 20.36 8.00 -41.79
C PHE A 613 19.06 7.87 -42.61
N PRO A 614 18.86 6.78 -43.38
CA PRO A 614 17.63 6.57 -44.16
C PRO A 614 16.39 6.57 -43.26
N ASP A 615 15.22 6.94 -43.81
CA ASP A 615 13.98 7.08 -43.04
C ASP A 615 13.65 5.83 -42.19
N VAL A 616 13.22 6.06 -40.95
CA VAL A 616 12.73 5.01 -40.05
C VAL A 616 11.45 4.37 -40.61
N THR A 617 11.29 3.08 -40.35
CA THR A 617 10.13 2.30 -40.83
C THR A 617 9.45 1.58 -39.68
N LEU A 618 8.13 1.34 -39.80
CA LEU A 618 7.33 0.61 -38.83
C LEU A 618 6.20 -0.16 -39.54
N GLN A 619 5.98 -1.42 -39.16
CA GLN A 619 4.93 -2.29 -39.67
C GLN A 619 4.28 -3.06 -38.52
N ALA A 620 3.03 -3.53 -38.71
CA ALA A 620 2.26 -4.26 -37.71
C ALA A 620 1.72 -5.59 -38.28
N THR A 621 1.87 -6.69 -37.54
CA THR A 621 1.41 -8.02 -37.92
C THR A 621 0.67 -8.71 -36.76
N PRO A 622 -0.60 -9.14 -36.92
CA PRO A 622 -1.51 -8.79 -38.02
C PRO A 622 -1.82 -7.28 -38.03
N SER A 623 -2.42 -6.75 -39.08
CA SER A 623 -2.89 -5.34 -39.09
C SER A 623 -4.30 -5.15 -38.52
N SER A 624 -5.01 -6.23 -38.18
CA SER A 624 -6.32 -6.18 -37.52
C SER A 624 -6.64 -7.45 -36.73
N GLY A 625 -7.56 -7.32 -35.77
CA GLY A 625 -8.10 -8.41 -34.95
C GLY A 625 -9.13 -7.91 -33.92
N PRO A 626 -9.82 -8.81 -33.19
CA PRO A 626 -10.66 -8.42 -32.06
C PRO A 626 -9.84 -7.84 -30.89
N ALA A 627 -10.50 -7.25 -29.90
CA ALA A 627 -9.86 -6.90 -28.63
C ALA A 627 -9.29 -8.17 -27.96
N GLY A 628 -8.12 -8.08 -27.31
CA GLY A 628 -7.34 -9.27 -26.91
C GLY A 628 -6.38 -9.81 -27.98
N THR A 629 -6.25 -9.14 -29.13
CA THR A 629 -5.27 -9.55 -30.15
C THR A 629 -3.87 -9.06 -29.78
N ILE A 630 -2.87 -9.94 -29.93
CA ILE A 630 -1.45 -9.58 -29.83
C ILE A 630 -0.96 -9.12 -31.20
N PHE A 631 -0.43 -7.90 -31.26
CA PHE A 631 0.17 -7.27 -32.43
C PHE A 631 1.69 -7.28 -32.28
N LEU A 632 2.41 -7.76 -33.31
CA LEU A 632 3.86 -7.61 -33.42
C LEU A 632 4.16 -6.39 -34.30
N PHE A 633 4.85 -5.41 -33.73
CA PHE A 633 5.45 -4.29 -34.46
C PHE A 633 6.91 -4.60 -34.80
N THR A 634 7.28 -4.37 -36.05
CA THR A 634 8.67 -4.46 -36.52
C THR A 634 9.05 -3.19 -37.27
N GLY A 635 10.26 -2.69 -37.05
CA GLY A 635 10.76 -1.49 -37.70
C GLY A 635 12.26 -1.55 -37.94
N SER A 636 12.75 -0.75 -38.89
CA SER A 636 14.16 -0.72 -39.32
C SER A 636 14.63 0.71 -39.57
N ASN A 637 15.94 0.90 -39.67
CA ASN A 637 16.63 2.20 -39.80
C ASN A 637 16.52 3.11 -38.56
N ASN A 638 16.25 2.53 -37.39
CA ASN A 638 16.46 3.23 -36.12
C ASN A 638 17.97 3.44 -35.90
N LEU A 639 18.31 4.24 -34.88
CA LEU A 639 19.72 4.38 -34.50
C LEU A 639 20.13 3.09 -33.77
N PRO A 640 21.23 2.42 -34.16
CA PRO A 640 21.64 1.20 -33.48
C PRO A 640 21.77 1.39 -31.97
N TYR A 641 21.25 0.43 -31.20
CA TYR A 641 21.21 0.48 -29.73
C TYR A 641 20.44 1.64 -29.09
N SER A 642 19.76 2.49 -29.86
CA SER A 642 18.96 3.57 -29.27
C SER A 642 17.68 3.05 -28.64
N ARG A 643 17.17 3.82 -27.67
CA ARG A 643 15.83 3.65 -27.13
C ARG A 643 14.81 4.15 -28.16
N VAL A 644 13.85 3.32 -28.53
CA VAL A 644 12.73 3.68 -29.41
C VAL A 644 11.44 3.59 -28.62
N GLU A 645 10.74 4.72 -28.53
CA GLU A 645 9.44 4.88 -27.91
C GLU A 645 8.34 4.36 -28.85
N ILE A 646 7.36 3.62 -28.31
CA ILE A 646 6.17 3.19 -29.05
C ILE A 646 4.94 3.84 -28.42
N CYS A 647 4.15 4.58 -29.21
CA CYS A 647 3.00 5.37 -28.73
C CYS A 647 1.75 5.14 -29.59
N VAL A 648 0.58 5.43 -29.01
CA VAL A 648 -0.61 5.77 -29.81
C VAL A 648 -0.49 7.24 -30.25
N GLY A 649 -0.66 7.54 -31.54
CA GLY A 649 -0.34 8.85 -32.09
C GLY A 649 -1.24 10.00 -31.57
N PRO A 650 -0.69 11.20 -31.29
CA PRO A 650 0.73 11.58 -31.33
C PRO A 650 1.50 11.15 -30.07
N CYS A 651 2.80 10.90 -30.17
CA CYS A 651 3.66 10.60 -29.00
C CYS A 651 3.66 11.76 -27.99
N SER A 652 3.29 11.46 -26.75
CA SER A 652 3.40 12.30 -25.57
C SER A 652 3.62 11.42 -24.33
N ALA A 653 3.85 12.02 -23.16
CA ALA A 653 3.95 11.27 -21.90
C ALA A 653 2.68 10.45 -21.60
N ASP A 654 1.51 10.89 -22.07
CA ASP A 654 0.21 10.27 -21.80
C ASP A 654 -0.21 9.23 -22.85
N SER A 655 0.52 9.12 -23.98
CA SER A 655 0.17 8.23 -25.11
C SER A 655 1.23 7.16 -25.41
N ARG A 656 2.35 7.21 -24.70
CA ARG A 656 3.42 6.20 -24.68
C ARG A 656 2.88 4.86 -24.17
N LEU A 657 3.07 3.81 -24.96
CA LEU A 657 2.71 2.44 -24.60
C LEU A 657 3.88 1.70 -23.94
N ASP A 658 5.06 1.73 -24.59
CA ASP A 658 6.26 1.04 -24.13
C ASP A 658 7.52 1.61 -24.82
N TYR A 659 8.70 1.06 -24.53
CA TYR A 659 9.94 1.31 -25.27
C TYR A 659 10.72 0.02 -25.52
N VAL A 660 11.44 -0.01 -26.64
CA VAL A 660 12.37 -1.08 -27.00
C VAL A 660 13.74 -0.49 -27.32
N TYR A 661 14.77 -1.33 -27.39
CA TYR A 661 16.07 -0.95 -27.90
C TYR A 661 16.25 -1.52 -29.31
N ALA A 662 16.79 -0.71 -30.22
CA ALA A 662 17.16 -1.17 -31.55
C ALA A 662 18.40 -2.07 -31.50
N ASP A 663 18.48 -3.05 -32.40
CA ASP A 663 19.66 -3.92 -32.51
C ASP A 663 20.85 -3.22 -33.21
N GLU A 664 21.93 -3.95 -33.43
CA GLU A 664 23.16 -3.48 -34.09
C GLU A 664 22.94 -2.91 -35.51
N ARG A 665 21.80 -3.24 -36.16
CA ARG A 665 21.42 -2.77 -37.51
C ARG A 665 20.34 -1.68 -37.47
N GLY A 666 19.85 -1.30 -36.29
CA GLY A 666 18.71 -0.38 -36.16
C GLY A 666 17.34 -1.06 -36.33
N ASP A 667 17.26 -2.39 -36.24
CA ASP A 667 16.01 -3.14 -36.27
C ASP A 667 15.36 -3.18 -34.87
N ILE A 668 14.03 -3.08 -34.80
CA ILE A 668 13.23 -3.22 -33.57
C ILE A 668 12.14 -4.27 -33.74
N ALA A 669 11.78 -4.92 -32.64
CA ALA A 669 10.58 -5.75 -32.51
C ALA A 669 9.90 -5.47 -31.17
N ALA A 670 8.61 -5.14 -31.18
CA ALA A 670 7.81 -4.85 -29.99
C ALA A 670 6.46 -5.59 -30.06
N TYR A 671 5.96 -6.10 -28.94
CA TYR A 671 4.65 -6.75 -28.86
C TYR A 671 3.66 -5.87 -28.11
N LEU A 672 2.44 -5.77 -28.61
CA LEU A 672 1.31 -5.13 -27.94
C LEU A 672 0.16 -6.10 -27.84
N GLU A 673 -0.15 -6.54 -26.63
CA GLU A 673 -1.42 -7.20 -26.32
C GLU A 673 -2.47 -6.11 -26.09
N THR A 674 -3.50 -6.06 -26.94
CA THR A 674 -4.59 -5.10 -26.73
C THR A 674 -5.54 -5.62 -25.66
N SER A 675 -5.91 -4.80 -24.68
CA SER A 675 -6.87 -5.24 -23.66
C SER A 675 -8.21 -5.61 -24.29
N THR A 676 -8.99 -6.44 -23.60
CA THR A 676 -10.37 -6.79 -24.00
C THR A 676 -11.31 -5.57 -24.05
N GLU A 677 -10.93 -4.48 -23.40
CA GLU A 677 -11.65 -3.20 -23.33
C GLU A 677 -11.31 -2.25 -24.50
N ALA A 678 -10.34 -2.63 -25.36
CA ALA A 678 -9.95 -1.82 -26.51
C ALA A 678 -11.14 -1.60 -27.47
N ARG A 679 -11.51 -0.33 -27.66
CA ARG A 679 -12.68 0.04 -28.46
C ARG A 679 -12.48 -0.37 -29.93
N PRO A 680 -13.50 -0.89 -30.62
CA PRO A 680 -13.43 -1.12 -32.05
C PRO A 680 -13.13 0.18 -32.81
N GLY A 681 -12.08 0.18 -33.63
CA GLY A 681 -11.54 1.37 -34.26
C GLY A 681 -10.15 1.16 -34.85
N THR A 682 -9.67 2.14 -35.61
CA THR A 682 -8.31 2.13 -36.17
C THR A 682 -7.42 3.07 -35.35
N TYR A 683 -6.33 2.54 -34.82
CA TYR A 683 -5.35 3.24 -34.01
C TYR A 683 -4.08 3.45 -34.81
N GLN A 684 -3.59 4.70 -34.89
CA GLN A 684 -2.27 4.99 -35.43
C GLN A 684 -1.24 4.75 -34.33
N ILE A 685 -0.26 3.92 -34.62
CA ILE A 685 0.87 3.60 -33.74
C ILE A 685 2.11 4.29 -34.31
N ILE A 686 2.85 4.99 -33.46
CA ILE A 686 4.05 5.75 -33.83
C ILE A 686 5.23 5.15 -33.08
N SER A 687 6.33 4.91 -33.79
CA SER A 687 7.65 4.69 -33.19
C SER A 687 8.45 5.99 -33.26
N ASP A 688 8.95 6.50 -32.15
CA ASP A 688 9.76 7.72 -32.07
C ASP A 688 11.10 7.42 -31.39
N ASN A 689 12.20 7.85 -32.01
CA ASN A 689 13.56 7.40 -31.66
C ASN A 689 14.38 8.56 -31.08
N VAL A 690 14.63 9.57 -31.91
CA VAL A 690 15.29 10.83 -31.53
C VAL A 690 14.50 12.00 -32.16
N PRO A 691 14.57 13.22 -31.59
CA PRO A 691 13.79 14.36 -32.09
C PRO A 691 13.85 14.53 -33.60
N GLY A 692 12.72 14.32 -34.28
CA GLY A 692 12.59 14.40 -35.74
C GLY A 692 12.72 13.08 -36.51
N ARG A 693 12.90 11.93 -35.84
CA ARG A 693 12.93 10.59 -36.46
C ARG A 693 11.83 9.69 -35.88
N SER A 694 10.65 9.73 -36.51
CA SER A 694 9.54 8.84 -36.22
C SER A 694 8.98 8.16 -37.46
N ALA A 695 8.33 7.01 -37.26
CA ALA A 695 7.58 6.27 -38.27
C ALA A 695 6.21 5.89 -37.72
N SER A 696 5.22 5.65 -38.58
CA SER A 696 3.88 5.25 -38.12
C SER A 696 3.26 4.16 -38.96
N THR A 697 2.41 3.37 -38.30
CA THR A 697 1.58 2.31 -38.88
C THR A 697 0.19 2.36 -38.24
N SER A 698 -0.74 1.51 -38.67
CA SER A 698 -2.09 1.44 -38.09
C SER A 698 -2.50 0.00 -37.79
N ILE A 699 -3.21 -0.18 -36.67
CA ILE A 699 -3.90 -1.42 -36.32
C ILE A 699 -5.41 -1.17 -36.23
N THR A 700 -6.24 -2.15 -36.60
CA THR A 700 -7.70 -2.05 -36.50
C THR A 700 -8.26 -3.10 -35.54
N ILE A 701 -8.93 -2.63 -34.49
CA ILE A 701 -9.71 -3.45 -33.55
C ILE A 701 -11.12 -3.66 -34.11
N THR A 702 -11.54 -4.91 -34.29
CA THR A 702 -12.86 -5.28 -34.85
C THR A 702 -13.88 -5.57 -33.74
N GLY A 703 -15.11 -5.09 -33.90
CA GLY A 703 -16.18 -5.28 -32.91
C GLY A 703 -16.96 -6.59 -33.06
N GLU A 704 -17.41 -7.14 -31.93
CA GLU A 704 -18.23 -8.35 -31.86
C GLU A 704 -19.73 -8.12 -32.12
N SER A 705 -20.47 -9.24 -32.19
CA SER A 705 -21.92 -9.36 -32.40
C SER A 705 -22.78 -8.40 -31.58
N SER A 706 -23.98 -8.08 -32.08
CA SER A 706 -24.94 -7.21 -31.36
C SER A 706 -25.35 -7.76 -29.99
N PRO A 707 -25.47 -6.90 -28.94
CA PRO A 707 -25.94 -7.32 -27.63
C PRO A 707 -27.34 -7.93 -27.65
N THR A 708 -27.61 -8.80 -26.67
CA THR A 708 -28.90 -9.48 -26.45
C THR A 708 -29.29 -9.41 -24.97
N LEU A 709 -30.59 -9.44 -24.66
CA LEU A 709 -31.10 -9.33 -23.29
C LEU A 709 -32.36 -10.17 -23.09
N ALA A 710 -32.49 -10.80 -21.92
CA ALA A 710 -33.64 -11.62 -21.50
C ALA A 710 -33.93 -11.43 -20.00
N VAL A 711 -35.19 -11.62 -19.60
CA VAL A 711 -35.66 -11.48 -18.20
C VAL A 711 -36.51 -12.69 -17.82
N ALA A 712 -36.24 -13.28 -16.64
CA ALA A 712 -36.93 -14.44 -16.09
C ALA A 712 -37.27 -14.24 -14.60
N PRO A 713 -38.48 -14.57 -14.12
CA PRO A 713 -39.66 -14.95 -14.92
C PRO A 713 -40.16 -13.77 -15.77
N ALA A 714 -40.91 -14.04 -16.85
CA ALA A 714 -41.47 -12.95 -17.66
C ALA A 714 -42.55 -12.11 -16.93
N SER A 715 -43.05 -12.57 -15.78
CA SER A 715 -43.93 -11.80 -14.91
C SER A 715 -43.95 -12.29 -13.45
N GLY A 716 -44.42 -11.46 -12.53
CA GLY A 716 -44.57 -11.78 -11.09
C GLY A 716 -45.40 -10.74 -10.33
N THR A 717 -45.73 -11.00 -9.06
CA THR A 717 -46.43 -10.02 -8.20
C THR A 717 -45.47 -8.93 -7.67
N PRO A 718 -45.97 -7.79 -7.14
CA PRO A 718 -45.12 -6.83 -6.43
C PRO A 718 -44.33 -7.54 -5.32
N GLY A 719 -43.01 -7.31 -5.27
CA GLY A 719 -42.09 -8.07 -4.41
C GLY A 719 -41.33 -9.19 -5.12
N THR A 720 -41.63 -9.48 -6.40
CA THR A 720 -40.89 -10.50 -7.17
C THR A 720 -39.50 -10.00 -7.56
N SER A 721 -38.52 -10.89 -7.48
CA SER A 721 -37.19 -10.75 -8.06
C SER A 721 -37.16 -11.28 -9.49
N PHE A 722 -36.54 -10.53 -10.39
CA PHE A 722 -36.38 -10.87 -11.80
C PHE A 722 -34.90 -11.02 -12.13
N ASP A 723 -34.52 -12.20 -12.60
CA ASP A 723 -33.19 -12.48 -13.11
C ASP A 723 -33.08 -12.00 -14.55
N VAL A 724 -32.08 -11.16 -14.81
CA VAL A 724 -31.78 -10.60 -16.13
C VAL A 724 -30.50 -11.24 -16.62
N SER A 725 -30.50 -11.72 -17.86
CA SER A 725 -29.32 -12.24 -18.54
C SER A 725 -29.13 -11.54 -19.87
N GLY A 726 -27.88 -11.21 -20.21
CA GLY A 726 -27.49 -10.60 -21.47
C GLY A 726 -26.19 -11.18 -21.99
N ALA A 727 -25.96 -11.05 -23.30
CA ALA A 727 -24.76 -11.56 -23.98
C ALA A 727 -24.36 -10.68 -25.16
N ASN A 728 -23.09 -10.76 -25.57
CA ASN A 728 -22.43 -9.93 -26.58
C ASN A 728 -22.38 -8.42 -26.25
N PHE A 729 -22.49 -8.04 -24.97
CA PHE A 729 -22.05 -6.72 -24.52
C PHE A 729 -20.51 -6.63 -24.63
N LEU A 730 -19.92 -5.44 -24.46
CA LEU A 730 -18.45 -5.33 -24.50
C LEU A 730 -17.87 -6.21 -23.39
N PRO A 731 -16.86 -7.06 -23.61
CA PRO A 731 -16.25 -7.85 -22.54
C PRO A 731 -15.60 -6.96 -21.47
N ASN A 732 -15.77 -7.33 -20.18
CA ASN A 732 -15.25 -6.62 -19.01
C ASN A 732 -15.68 -5.13 -18.90
N ASP A 733 -16.81 -4.74 -19.50
CA ASP A 733 -17.35 -3.37 -19.43
C ASP A 733 -18.14 -3.19 -18.12
N ASP A 734 -17.62 -2.33 -17.23
CA ASP A 734 -18.19 -2.01 -15.91
C ASP A 734 -19.25 -0.88 -15.94
N ALA A 735 -19.45 -0.26 -17.10
CA ALA A 735 -20.20 0.98 -17.28
C ALA A 735 -21.52 0.78 -18.06
N ILE A 736 -21.96 -0.46 -18.28
CA ILE A 736 -23.19 -0.79 -19.03
C ILE A 736 -24.39 -0.15 -18.34
N GLN A 737 -24.97 0.87 -18.98
CA GLN A 737 -26.09 1.65 -18.45
C GLN A 737 -27.37 0.82 -18.43
N VAL A 738 -27.99 0.66 -17.27
CA VAL A 738 -29.24 -0.09 -17.09
C VAL A 738 -30.39 0.91 -16.92
N ALA A 739 -31.41 0.81 -17.77
CA ALA A 739 -32.57 1.70 -17.76
C ALA A 739 -33.91 0.94 -17.74
N LEU A 740 -34.83 1.39 -16.89
CA LEU A 740 -36.18 0.85 -16.77
C LEU A 740 -37.20 1.88 -17.28
N ASN A 741 -38.02 1.52 -18.27
CA ASN A 741 -38.94 2.41 -18.97
C ASN A 741 -38.27 3.71 -19.48
N GLY A 742 -37.01 3.60 -19.93
CA GLY A 742 -36.21 4.73 -20.43
C GLY A 742 -35.56 5.61 -19.34
N ARG A 743 -35.77 5.32 -18.06
CA ARG A 743 -35.10 5.99 -16.93
C ARG A 743 -33.91 5.15 -16.47
N SER A 744 -32.71 5.73 -16.40
CA SER A 744 -31.54 5.05 -15.82
C SER A 744 -31.79 4.68 -14.35
N ILE A 745 -31.41 3.46 -13.98
CA ILE A 745 -31.54 2.88 -12.64
C ILE A 745 -30.21 2.38 -12.06
N GLY A 746 -29.11 2.39 -12.84
CA GLY A 746 -27.78 1.98 -12.40
C GLY A 746 -26.88 1.55 -13.57
N THR A 747 -25.73 0.97 -13.26
CA THR A 747 -24.84 0.29 -14.21
C THR A 747 -24.72 -1.20 -13.88
N ALA A 748 -24.23 -1.97 -14.84
CA ALA A 748 -23.89 -3.39 -14.69
C ALA A 748 -22.51 -3.67 -15.30
N GLY A 749 -21.84 -4.70 -14.78
CA GLY A 749 -20.64 -5.27 -15.38
C GLY A 749 -20.96 -6.44 -16.31
N SER A 750 -20.21 -6.57 -17.40
CA SER A 750 -20.08 -7.82 -18.16
C SER A 750 -18.85 -8.63 -17.74
N ASP A 751 -18.85 -9.92 -18.03
CA ASP A 751 -17.67 -10.78 -17.91
C ASP A 751 -16.76 -10.71 -19.16
N SER A 752 -15.69 -11.49 -19.14
CA SER A 752 -14.73 -11.63 -20.24
C SER A 752 -15.30 -12.22 -21.53
N GLY A 753 -16.54 -12.71 -21.53
CA GLY A 753 -17.28 -13.16 -22.71
C GLY A 753 -18.41 -12.20 -23.12
N GLY A 754 -18.48 -11.00 -22.54
CA GLY A 754 -19.55 -10.03 -22.81
C GLY A 754 -20.92 -10.45 -22.26
N ALA A 755 -20.97 -11.40 -21.33
CA ALA A 755 -22.20 -11.82 -20.68
C ALA A 755 -22.48 -10.96 -19.42
N VAL A 756 -23.74 -10.61 -19.22
CA VAL A 756 -24.22 -9.76 -18.12
C VAL A 756 -25.28 -10.51 -17.35
N ALA A 757 -25.19 -10.53 -16.02
CA ALA A 757 -26.23 -11.07 -15.15
C ALA A 757 -26.53 -10.10 -14.00
N ILE A 758 -27.78 -9.64 -13.90
CA ILE A 758 -28.25 -8.80 -12.77
C ILE A 758 -29.59 -9.30 -12.24
N ARG A 759 -29.90 -8.97 -10.99
CA ARG A 759 -31.20 -9.25 -10.36
C ARG A 759 -31.94 -7.96 -10.05
N LEU A 760 -33.13 -7.79 -10.65
CA LEU A 760 -34.03 -6.68 -10.38
C LEU A 760 -35.04 -7.09 -9.31
N ASN A 761 -34.92 -6.49 -8.12
CA ASN A 761 -35.88 -6.70 -7.04
C ASN A 761 -36.99 -5.65 -7.10
N THR A 762 -38.24 -6.07 -7.29
CA THR A 762 -39.39 -5.16 -7.16
C THR A 762 -39.80 -5.04 -5.69
N SER A 763 -40.30 -3.87 -5.28
CA SER A 763 -40.88 -3.70 -3.94
C SER A 763 -42.33 -4.19 -3.89
N SER A 764 -42.85 -4.44 -2.69
CA SER A 764 -44.28 -4.73 -2.44
C SER A 764 -45.25 -3.66 -2.95
N ASN A 765 -44.75 -2.46 -3.23
CA ASN A 765 -45.54 -1.30 -3.64
C ASN A 765 -45.36 -1.00 -5.15
N THR A 766 -44.70 -1.90 -5.90
CA THR A 766 -44.47 -1.73 -7.34
C THR A 766 -45.78 -1.85 -8.10
N PRO A 767 -46.22 -0.85 -8.88
CA PRO A 767 -47.51 -0.91 -9.58
C PRO A 767 -47.61 -2.11 -10.55
N PRO A 768 -48.78 -2.78 -10.63
CA PRO A 768 -49.07 -3.71 -11.71
C PRO A 768 -48.99 -3.03 -13.08
N GLY A 769 -48.31 -3.66 -14.05
CA GLY A 769 -48.04 -3.06 -15.36
C GLY A 769 -46.96 -3.79 -16.14
N SER A 770 -46.72 -3.36 -17.39
CA SER A 770 -45.60 -3.83 -18.21
C SER A 770 -44.40 -2.90 -18.05
N TYR A 771 -43.21 -3.49 -17.93
CA TYR A 771 -41.94 -2.79 -17.76
C TYR A 771 -40.96 -3.21 -18.86
N THR A 772 -40.26 -2.25 -19.44
CA THR A 772 -39.20 -2.48 -20.43
C THR A 772 -37.85 -2.16 -19.80
N LEU A 773 -36.98 -3.14 -19.73
CA LEU A 773 -35.58 -3.00 -19.37
C LEU A 773 -34.75 -2.80 -20.63
N ALA A 774 -33.80 -1.87 -20.59
CA ALA A 774 -32.77 -1.69 -21.61
C ALA A 774 -31.38 -1.66 -20.95
N MET A 775 -30.40 -2.20 -21.65
CA MET A 775 -28.97 -2.12 -21.29
C MET A 775 -28.19 -1.54 -22.47
N THR A 776 -27.24 -0.64 -22.19
CA THR A 776 -26.41 0.03 -23.19
C THR A 776 -24.94 0.02 -22.74
N ASP A 777 -24.04 -0.58 -23.52
CA ASP A 777 -22.60 -0.62 -23.19
C ASP A 777 -21.89 0.72 -23.38
N SER A 778 -20.63 0.80 -22.95
CA SER A 778 -19.78 2.01 -23.02
C SER A 778 -19.42 2.46 -24.45
N ALA A 779 -19.67 1.61 -25.46
CA ALA A 779 -19.63 1.96 -26.88
C ALA A 779 -21.00 2.39 -27.45
N GLY A 780 -22.06 2.39 -26.64
CA GLY A 780 -23.40 2.81 -27.03
C GLY A 780 -24.25 1.74 -27.70
N ARG A 781 -23.80 0.47 -27.74
CA ARG A 781 -24.61 -0.65 -28.27
C ARG A 781 -25.63 -1.07 -27.22
N SER A 782 -26.87 -1.36 -27.63
CA SER A 782 -27.96 -1.62 -26.68
C SER A 782 -28.83 -2.81 -27.03
N ALA A 783 -29.42 -3.42 -25.99
CA ALA A 783 -30.46 -4.45 -26.09
C ALA A 783 -31.57 -4.18 -25.06
N SER A 784 -32.76 -4.73 -25.29
CA SER A 784 -33.91 -4.52 -24.40
C SER A 784 -34.81 -5.76 -24.30
N ALA A 785 -35.50 -5.88 -23.16
CA ALA A 785 -36.41 -6.98 -22.84
C ALA A 785 -37.55 -6.47 -21.93
N ALA A 786 -38.70 -7.14 -21.93
CA ALA A 786 -39.88 -6.72 -21.17
C ALA A 786 -40.33 -7.77 -20.14
N PHE A 787 -40.88 -7.31 -19.03
CA PHE A 787 -41.47 -8.15 -17.98
C PHE A 787 -42.72 -7.49 -17.37
N GLY A 788 -43.61 -8.29 -16.75
CA GLY A 788 -44.89 -7.82 -16.20
C GLY A 788 -45.03 -7.94 -14.69
N ILE A 789 -45.63 -6.93 -14.05
CA ILE A 789 -46.09 -7.01 -12.66
C ILE A 789 -47.60 -7.25 -12.64
N VAL A 790 -48.04 -8.31 -11.97
CA VAL A 790 -49.44 -8.73 -11.85
C VAL A 790 -49.99 -8.47 -10.44
N ALA A 791 -51.25 -8.07 -10.32
CA ALA A 791 -51.84 -7.78 -9.01
C ALA A 791 -51.95 -9.03 -8.13
N SER A 792 -51.53 -8.94 -6.86
CA SER A 792 -51.64 -10.02 -5.88
C SER A 792 -53.09 -10.23 -5.45
N THR A 793 -53.57 -11.48 -5.48
CA THR A 793 -54.87 -11.86 -4.90
C THR A 793 -54.72 -12.06 -3.38
N PRO A 794 -55.59 -11.49 -2.52
CA PRO A 794 -55.44 -11.62 -1.07
C PRO A 794 -55.57 -13.08 -0.58
N GLY A 795 -54.59 -13.53 0.21
CA GLY A 795 -54.65 -14.79 0.94
C GLY A 795 -55.49 -14.71 2.21
N ALA A 796 -55.63 -15.83 2.92
CA ALA A 796 -56.32 -15.87 4.21
C ALA A 796 -55.62 -14.99 5.26
N ALA A 797 -56.40 -14.32 6.12
CA ALA A 797 -55.86 -13.42 7.12
C ALA A 797 -55.10 -14.16 8.24
N THR A 798 -53.95 -13.60 8.63
CA THR A 798 -53.06 -14.13 9.65
C THR A 798 -52.71 -13.06 10.69
N LEU A 799 -52.38 -13.49 11.91
CA LEU A 799 -51.92 -12.63 13.00
C LEU A 799 -50.94 -13.41 13.88
N SER A 800 -49.82 -12.79 14.26
CA SER A 800 -48.80 -13.35 15.15
C SER A 800 -48.35 -12.32 16.17
N VAL A 801 -47.95 -12.75 17.37
CA VAL A 801 -47.56 -11.90 18.51
C VAL A 801 -46.18 -12.33 19.03
N ALA A 802 -45.32 -11.35 19.36
CA ALA A 802 -44.00 -11.57 19.93
C ALA A 802 -43.62 -10.47 20.95
N PRO A 803 -43.19 -10.80 22.18
CA PRO A 803 -43.24 -12.14 22.80
C PRO A 803 -44.68 -12.60 23.02
N THR A 804 -44.91 -13.92 23.08
CA THR A 804 -46.25 -14.50 23.32
C THR A 804 -46.70 -14.43 24.79
N SER A 805 -45.83 -13.99 25.71
CA SER A 805 -46.12 -13.88 27.13
C SER A 805 -45.25 -12.85 27.84
N GLY A 806 -45.72 -12.28 28.95
CA GLY A 806 -44.93 -11.43 29.84
C GLY A 806 -45.70 -10.96 31.10
N PRO A 807 -45.05 -10.34 32.09
CA PRO A 807 -45.73 -9.76 33.25
C PRO A 807 -46.59 -8.55 32.88
N ALA A 808 -47.56 -8.23 33.74
CA ALA A 808 -48.39 -7.02 33.61
C ALA A 808 -47.51 -5.76 33.48
N GLY A 809 -47.73 -4.95 32.43
CA GLY A 809 -46.84 -3.85 32.04
C GLY A 809 -46.00 -4.12 30.79
N THR A 810 -45.97 -5.37 30.31
CA THR A 810 -45.18 -5.76 29.12
C THR A 810 -45.75 -5.15 27.84
N SER A 811 -44.85 -4.59 27.03
CA SER A 811 -45.09 -4.24 25.63
C SER A 811 -44.79 -5.44 24.73
N PHE A 812 -45.67 -5.71 23.78
CA PHE A 812 -45.51 -6.77 22.78
C PHE A 812 -45.81 -6.25 21.38
N SER A 813 -45.10 -6.78 20.40
CA SER A 813 -45.31 -6.50 18.98
C SER A 813 -46.20 -7.58 18.35
N PHE A 814 -46.89 -7.22 17.28
CA PHE A 814 -47.71 -8.14 16.52
C PHE A 814 -47.73 -7.76 15.04
N THR A 815 -47.80 -8.79 14.19
CA THR A 815 -47.76 -8.67 12.73
C THR A 815 -48.92 -9.44 12.14
N GLY A 816 -49.62 -8.83 11.19
CA GLY A 816 -50.73 -9.45 10.47
C GLY A 816 -50.55 -9.35 8.96
N GLY A 817 -51.22 -10.25 8.23
CA GLY A 817 -51.21 -10.33 6.77
C GLY A 817 -52.54 -10.85 6.22
N GLY A 818 -52.76 -10.76 4.90
CA GLY A 818 -54.00 -11.22 4.26
C GLY A 818 -55.20 -10.27 4.43
N PHE A 819 -54.96 -8.99 4.74
CA PHE A 819 -55.97 -7.94 4.76
C PHE A 819 -56.03 -7.22 3.40
N ALA A 820 -57.06 -6.43 3.13
CA ALA A 820 -57.12 -5.60 1.93
C ALA A 820 -56.04 -4.49 1.98
N PRO A 821 -55.26 -4.30 0.91
CA PRO A 821 -54.25 -3.24 0.80
C PRO A 821 -54.77 -1.84 1.10
N GLU A 822 -53.95 -1.03 1.78
CA GLU A 822 -54.19 0.40 2.05
C GLU A 822 -55.49 0.73 2.81
N GLN A 823 -56.15 -0.28 3.40
CA GLN A 823 -57.38 -0.13 4.18
C GLN A 823 -57.10 -0.26 5.68
N THR A 824 -57.88 0.46 6.50
CA THR A 824 -57.75 0.47 7.96
C THR A 824 -58.12 -0.87 8.59
N VAL A 825 -57.16 -1.49 9.27
CA VAL A 825 -57.36 -2.65 10.16
C VAL A 825 -57.54 -2.13 11.58
N SER A 826 -58.58 -2.61 12.27
CA SER A 826 -58.85 -2.30 13.68
C SER A 826 -58.39 -3.43 14.59
N PHE A 827 -57.90 -3.07 15.78
CA PHE A 827 -57.41 -4.02 16.77
C PHE A 827 -58.32 -4.04 18.00
N SER A 828 -58.55 -5.22 18.55
CA SER A 828 -59.17 -5.38 19.87
C SER A 828 -58.45 -6.42 20.72
N LEU A 829 -58.45 -6.23 22.04
CA LEU A 829 -57.93 -7.16 23.04
C LEU A 829 -59.11 -7.64 23.88
N ASP A 830 -59.43 -8.93 23.83
CA ASP A 830 -60.65 -9.54 24.40
C ASP A 830 -61.93 -8.75 24.08
N GLY A 831 -62.05 -8.27 22.83
CA GLY A 831 -63.18 -7.50 22.33
C GLY A 831 -63.22 -6.01 22.75
N GLN A 832 -62.26 -5.53 23.55
CA GLN A 832 -62.10 -4.09 23.82
C GLN A 832 -61.21 -3.45 22.75
N ALA A 833 -61.63 -2.30 22.20
CA ALA A 833 -60.89 -1.60 21.16
C ALA A 833 -59.50 -1.17 21.66
N ALA A 834 -58.45 -1.54 20.93
CA ALA A 834 -57.05 -1.36 21.31
C ALA A 834 -56.26 -0.41 20.38
N GLY A 835 -56.70 -0.24 19.13
CA GLY A 835 -56.05 0.67 18.18
C GLY A 835 -56.50 0.43 16.73
N GLN A 836 -55.86 1.13 15.79
CA GLN A 836 -56.03 0.94 14.35
C GLN A 836 -54.68 1.14 13.63
N ILE A 837 -54.51 0.52 12.47
CA ILE A 837 -53.42 0.80 11.52
C ILE A 837 -53.95 0.72 10.08
N THR A 838 -53.29 1.37 9.13
CA THR A 838 -53.52 1.11 7.70
C THR A 838 -52.64 -0.05 7.24
N ALA A 839 -53.22 -1.06 6.59
CA ALA A 839 -52.43 -2.13 5.98
C ALA A 839 -51.57 -1.60 4.82
N ASN A 840 -50.40 -2.17 4.60
CA ASN A 840 -49.53 -1.83 3.48
C ASN A 840 -50.11 -2.32 2.13
N ALA A 841 -49.44 -2.02 1.01
CA ALA A 841 -49.90 -2.41 -0.33
C ALA A 841 -50.01 -3.94 -0.56
N ALA A 842 -49.39 -4.75 0.29
CA ALA A 842 -49.47 -6.22 0.28
C ALA A 842 -50.50 -6.78 1.30
N GLY A 843 -51.28 -5.92 1.97
CA GLY A 843 -52.29 -6.37 2.93
C GLY A 843 -51.74 -6.79 4.29
N GLY A 844 -50.52 -6.36 4.64
CA GLY A 844 -49.86 -6.66 5.91
C GLY A 844 -49.57 -5.43 6.77
N PHE A 845 -49.29 -5.63 8.05
CA PHE A 845 -48.94 -4.58 9.00
C PHE A 845 -48.15 -5.13 10.19
N THR A 846 -47.44 -4.24 10.90
CA THR A 846 -46.85 -4.51 12.22
C THR A 846 -47.22 -3.37 13.16
N ALA A 847 -47.62 -3.71 14.38
CA ALA A 847 -47.97 -2.76 15.44
C ALA A 847 -47.52 -3.30 16.81
N ALA A 848 -47.70 -2.51 17.87
CA ALA A 848 -47.37 -2.90 19.24
C ALA A 848 -48.46 -2.42 20.22
N LEU A 849 -48.62 -3.17 21.31
CA LEU A 849 -49.50 -2.83 22.43
C LEU A 849 -48.76 -3.04 23.75
N GLN A 850 -49.19 -2.35 24.80
CA GLN A 850 -48.67 -2.51 26.15
C GLN A 850 -49.80 -2.90 27.10
N THR A 851 -49.60 -3.96 27.88
CA THR A 851 -50.49 -4.32 28.99
C THR A 851 -50.33 -3.32 30.13
N GLN A 852 -51.39 -3.05 30.89
CA GLN A 852 -51.28 -2.15 32.06
C GLN A 852 -50.62 -2.90 33.23
N ALA A 853 -49.98 -2.17 34.15
CA ALA A 853 -49.44 -2.75 35.39
C ALA A 853 -50.52 -3.40 36.30
N THR A 854 -51.79 -3.09 36.04
CA THR A 854 -52.98 -3.64 36.70
C THR A 854 -53.65 -4.78 35.92
N THR A 855 -53.16 -5.14 34.73
CA THR A 855 -53.72 -6.22 33.92
C THR A 855 -53.60 -7.56 34.66
N ALA A 856 -54.72 -8.26 34.82
CA ALA A 856 -54.77 -9.50 35.57
C ALA A 856 -53.97 -10.62 34.88
N PRO A 857 -53.39 -11.58 35.62
CA PRO A 857 -52.81 -12.77 35.02
C PRO A 857 -53.87 -13.58 34.26
N GLY A 858 -53.60 -13.92 33.00
CA GLY A 858 -54.58 -14.51 32.10
C GLY A 858 -54.09 -14.59 30.65
N THR A 859 -54.84 -15.28 29.80
CA THR A 859 -54.59 -15.30 28.35
C THR A 859 -55.54 -14.31 27.68
N TYR A 860 -54.96 -13.34 26.97
CA TYR A 860 -55.68 -12.28 26.27
C TYR A 860 -55.67 -12.56 24.76
N THR A 861 -56.81 -12.43 24.12
CA THR A 861 -56.97 -12.64 22.67
C THR A 861 -56.88 -11.31 21.94
N LEU A 862 -55.82 -11.13 21.16
CA LEU A 862 -55.71 -10.04 20.21
C LEU A 862 -56.46 -10.43 18.92
N VAL A 863 -57.32 -9.55 18.43
CA VAL A 863 -58.03 -9.70 17.15
C VAL A 863 -57.74 -8.49 16.28
N ALA A 864 -57.31 -8.74 15.04
CA ALA A 864 -57.19 -7.76 13.98
C ALA A 864 -58.34 -7.97 12.98
N GLN A 865 -59.09 -6.91 12.68
CA GLN A 865 -60.32 -6.97 11.87
C GLN A 865 -60.37 -5.85 10.82
N GLN A 866 -60.84 -6.20 9.62
CA GLN A 866 -61.12 -5.28 8.53
C GLN A 866 -62.36 -5.77 7.77
N GLY A 867 -63.51 -5.12 8.00
CA GLY A 867 -64.80 -5.59 7.49
C GLY A 867 -65.13 -7.00 7.99
N ALA A 868 -65.33 -7.94 7.06
CA ALA A 868 -65.57 -9.36 7.35
C ALA A 868 -64.28 -10.18 7.57
N THR A 869 -63.11 -9.62 7.23
CA THR A 869 -61.82 -10.29 7.37
C THR A 869 -61.30 -10.12 8.78
N GLN A 870 -60.95 -11.21 9.46
CA GLN A 870 -60.39 -11.19 10.81
C GLN A 870 -59.30 -12.25 10.99
N ALA A 871 -58.33 -11.96 11.85
CA ALA A 871 -57.35 -12.92 12.36
C ALA A 871 -57.10 -12.66 13.84
N SER A 872 -56.71 -13.69 14.59
CA SER A 872 -56.49 -13.61 16.04
C SER A 872 -55.21 -14.32 16.49
N ALA A 873 -54.67 -13.85 17.60
CA ALA A 873 -53.48 -14.38 18.27
C ALA A 873 -53.63 -14.22 19.79
N GLN A 874 -52.85 -14.94 20.58
CA GLN A 874 -52.92 -14.91 22.04
C GLN A 874 -51.66 -14.31 22.67
N PHE A 875 -51.85 -13.55 23.76
CA PHE A 875 -50.79 -13.05 24.63
C PHE A 875 -51.08 -13.44 26.08
N GLN A 876 -50.10 -14.06 26.77
CA GLN A 876 -50.28 -14.54 28.13
C GLN A 876 -49.65 -13.61 29.17
N VAL A 877 -50.46 -13.02 30.04
CA VAL A 877 -50.01 -12.23 31.19
C VAL A 877 -49.68 -13.16 32.36
N THR A 878 -48.43 -13.16 32.80
CA THR A 878 -47.92 -13.98 33.92
C THR A 878 -47.98 -13.22 35.25
N GLY A 879 -48.32 -13.89 36.35
CA GLY A 879 -48.62 -13.24 37.63
C GLY A 879 -47.48 -13.21 38.66
N GLY A 880 -47.30 -12.06 39.31
CA GLY A 880 -46.41 -11.85 40.47
C GLY A 880 -45.06 -11.19 40.08
N GLY A 881 -44.59 -10.14 40.74
CA GLY A 881 -45.16 -9.41 41.89
C GLY A 881 -44.60 -7.99 42.02
N GLY A 882 -45.20 -7.18 42.88
CA GLY A 882 -44.91 -5.75 43.00
C GLY A 882 -43.74 -5.38 43.92
N GLY A 883 -42.94 -4.42 43.45
CA GLY A 883 -41.95 -3.62 44.18
C GLY A 883 -41.48 -2.56 43.18
N GLY A 884 -41.52 -1.26 43.45
CA GLY A 884 -41.24 -0.60 44.72
C GLY A 884 -39.90 0.12 44.53
N GLY A 885 -39.94 1.40 44.16
CA GLY A 885 -38.75 2.12 43.70
C GLY A 885 -37.70 2.37 44.78
N GLY A 886 -36.44 2.42 44.35
CA GLY A 886 -35.27 2.74 45.17
C GLY A 886 -34.03 2.77 44.26
N GLY A 887 -33.13 3.71 44.48
CA GLY A 887 -31.96 3.89 43.61
C GLY A 887 -30.73 3.12 44.07
N GLY A 888 -29.75 3.01 43.17
CA GLY A 888 -28.33 2.90 43.54
C GLY A 888 -27.85 1.55 44.06
N GLU A 889 -27.78 0.54 43.18
CA GLU A 889 -26.74 -0.48 43.23
C GLU A 889 -26.47 -0.99 41.81
N THR A 890 -25.21 -1.30 41.49
CA THR A 890 -24.76 -1.71 40.14
C THR A 890 -24.64 -3.22 40.03
N PRO A 891 -25.52 -3.91 39.28
CA PRO A 891 -25.20 -5.23 38.75
C PRO A 891 -24.15 -5.06 37.64
N SER A 892 -23.09 -5.86 37.66
CA SER A 892 -22.09 -5.92 36.61
C SER A 892 -22.71 -6.41 35.29
N GLY A 893 -22.91 -5.48 34.35
CA GLY A 893 -23.46 -5.77 33.03
C GLY A 893 -22.47 -6.55 32.18
N ASN A 894 -22.87 -7.74 31.75
CA ASN A 894 -22.16 -8.53 30.74
C ASN A 894 -22.45 -7.94 29.35
N GLY A 895 -21.58 -7.05 28.86
CA GLY A 895 -21.80 -6.35 27.59
C GLY A 895 -21.75 -7.29 26.37
N PHE A 896 -22.34 -6.83 25.26
CA PHE A 896 -22.22 -7.44 23.94
C PHE A 896 -21.53 -6.45 22.99
N TYR A 897 -20.38 -6.86 22.48
CA TYR A 897 -19.53 -6.02 21.64
C TYR A 897 -19.25 -6.74 20.33
N ILE A 898 -19.21 -5.98 19.24
CA ILE A 898 -18.92 -6.45 17.88
C ILE A 898 -17.91 -5.49 17.24
N THR A 899 -16.91 -6.02 16.54
CA THR A 899 -15.94 -5.25 15.75
C THR A 899 -15.74 -5.90 14.39
N LEU A 900 -15.96 -5.11 13.34
CA LEU A 900 -15.69 -5.38 11.94
C LEU A 900 -14.46 -4.57 11.53
N THR A 901 -13.53 -5.19 10.81
CA THR A 901 -12.41 -4.49 10.14
C THR A 901 -12.13 -5.12 8.77
N TRP A 902 -11.50 -4.36 7.88
CA TRP A 902 -10.98 -4.91 6.62
C TRP A 902 -9.71 -4.20 6.15
N THR A 903 -8.87 -4.95 5.44
CA THR A 903 -7.76 -4.38 4.67
C THR A 903 -8.35 -3.84 3.37
N ASP A 904 -8.41 -2.52 3.21
CA ASP A 904 -9.01 -1.81 2.09
C ASP A 904 -7.97 -1.61 0.96
N PRO A 905 -8.32 -1.65 -0.34
CA PRO A 905 -7.39 -1.35 -1.42
C PRO A 905 -6.78 0.06 -1.28
N PRO A 906 -5.56 0.33 -1.80
CA PRO A 906 -4.94 1.65 -1.71
C PRO A 906 -5.82 2.75 -2.35
N ALA A 907 -5.87 3.93 -1.72
CA ALA A 907 -6.55 5.09 -2.29
C ALA A 907 -5.59 5.91 -3.17
N GLU A 908 -6.10 6.78 -4.03
CA GLU A 908 -5.27 7.79 -4.68
C GLU A 908 -4.72 8.81 -3.66
N THR A 909 -3.48 9.27 -3.89
CA THR A 909 -2.84 10.25 -3.01
C THR A 909 -3.61 11.57 -3.03
N GLY A 910 -3.93 12.11 -1.86
CA GLY A 910 -4.75 13.32 -1.74
C GLY A 910 -6.24 13.17 -2.08
N ALA A 911 -6.76 11.94 -2.21
CA ALA A 911 -8.18 11.70 -2.41
C ALA A 911 -9.04 12.33 -1.29
N ALA A 912 -10.14 12.98 -1.66
CA ALA A 912 -11.05 13.66 -0.72
C ALA A 912 -11.81 12.69 0.22
N ALA A 913 -11.97 11.43 -0.20
CA ALA A 913 -12.39 10.31 0.63
C ALA A 913 -11.47 9.14 0.28
N THR A 914 -10.82 8.52 1.27
CA THR A 914 -9.83 7.48 0.99
C THR A 914 -10.42 6.06 1.00
N LEU A 915 -11.58 5.83 1.58
CA LEU A 915 -12.19 4.50 1.66
C LEU A 915 -12.67 4.03 0.27
N VAL A 916 -12.03 2.98 -0.26
CA VAL A 916 -12.34 2.41 -1.57
C VAL A 916 -13.52 1.47 -1.47
N ASN A 917 -13.38 0.43 -0.63
CA ASN A 917 -14.41 -0.55 -0.33
C ASN A 917 -15.06 -0.25 1.02
N ASP A 918 -16.39 -0.30 1.02
CA ASP A 918 -17.28 0.13 2.08
C ASP A 918 -18.12 -1.06 2.55
N LEU A 919 -17.81 -1.55 3.75
CA LEU A 919 -18.53 -2.63 4.42
C LEU A 919 -19.25 -2.11 5.66
N ASN A 920 -20.57 -2.19 5.67
CA ASN A 920 -21.39 -1.72 6.78
C ASN A 920 -21.69 -2.84 7.79
N LEU A 921 -21.56 -2.54 9.08
CA LEU A 921 -21.96 -3.40 10.20
C LEU A 921 -23.36 -3.01 10.68
N LEU A 922 -24.32 -3.94 10.57
CA LEU A 922 -25.67 -3.79 11.10
C LEU A 922 -25.97 -4.93 12.07
N VAL A 923 -26.43 -4.61 13.28
CA VAL A 923 -26.82 -5.59 14.29
C VAL A 923 -28.29 -5.40 14.63
N GLU A 924 -29.13 -6.37 14.30
CA GLU A 924 -30.55 -6.39 14.60
C GLU A 924 -30.78 -7.22 15.88
N GLY A 925 -31.51 -6.71 16.87
CA GLY A 925 -31.80 -7.44 18.10
C GLY A 925 -32.94 -6.86 18.92
N PRO A 926 -33.21 -7.38 20.14
CA PRO A 926 -34.39 -7.02 20.93
C PRO A 926 -34.46 -5.55 21.38
N GLY A 927 -33.33 -4.83 21.35
CA GLY A 927 -33.26 -3.39 21.64
C GLY A 927 -33.28 -2.47 20.40
N GLY A 928 -33.51 -3.03 19.20
CA GLY A 928 -33.54 -2.31 17.93
C GLY A 928 -32.32 -2.59 17.03
N PRO A 929 -32.21 -1.90 15.87
CA PRO A 929 -31.05 -1.96 15.01
C PRO A 929 -29.92 -1.06 15.54
N TYR A 930 -28.72 -1.62 15.66
CA TYR A 930 -27.49 -0.92 16.00
C TYR A 930 -26.59 -0.90 14.76
N ARG A 931 -26.08 0.28 14.39
CA ARG A 931 -25.13 0.44 13.28
C ARG A 931 -23.71 0.61 13.78
N GLY A 932 -22.74 0.17 13.01
CA GLY A 932 -21.32 0.43 13.29
C GLY A 932 -21.08 1.90 13.55
N ASN A 933 -20.29 2.20 14.58
CA ASN A 933 -19.90 3.57 14.94
C ASN A 933 -21.09 4.50 15.28
N GLY A 934 -22.30 3.94 15.46
CA GLY A 934 -23.53 4.65 15.83
C GLY A 934 -24.38 5.17 14.67
N ALA A 935 -23.91 5.09 13.42
CA ALA A 935 -24.59 5.60 12.24
C ALA A 935 -24.27 4.74 11.00
N THR A 936 -24.73 5.11 9.81
CA THR A 936 -24.11 4.57 8.58
C THR A 936 -22.74 5.21 8.45
N ASP A 937 -21.69 4.40 8.51
CA ASP A 937 -20.32 4.82 8.21
C ASP A 937 -20.01 4.46 6.74
N SER A 938 -19.23 5.32 6.09
CA SER A 938 -18.73 5.14 4.72
C SER A 938 -17.34 5.75 4.55
N ILE A 939 -16.66 5.93 5.69
CA ILE A 939 -15.41 6.67 5.84
C ILE A 939 -14.34 5.75 6.47
N ASN A 940 -14.70 4.94 7.48
CA ASN A 940 -13.76 4.10 8.23
C ASN A 940 -13.75 2.64 7.76
N ASN A 941 -12.58 2.02 7.66
CA ASN A 941 -12.43 0.55 7.48
C ASN A 941 -12.47 -0.23 8.80
N VAL A 942 -13.07 0.37 9.83
CA VAL A 942 -13.27 -0.18 11.16
C VAL A 942 -14.66 0.25 11.64
N GLU A 943 -15.51 -0.72 11.89
CA GLU A 943 -16.83 -0.49 12.46
C GLU A 943 -17.02 -1.28 13.75
N ALA A 944 -17.54 -0.65 14.80
CA ALA A 944 -17.84 -1.32 16.05
C ALA A 944 -19.24 -0.98 16.56
N VAL A 945 -19.92 -1.99 17.10
CA VAL A 945 -21.16 -1.86 17.85
C VAL A 945 -20.88 -2.24 19.30
N ARG A 946 -21.20 -1.35 20.24
CA ARG A 946 -21.08 -1.64 21.67
C ARG A 946 -22.42 -1.50 22.40
N ILE A 947 -22.90 -2.62 22.96
CA ILE A 947 -24.17 -2.71 23.69
C ILE A 947 -23.83 -3.08 25.14
N GLU A 948 -23.73 -2.06 26.01
CA GLU A 948 -23.30 -2.22 27.40
C GLU A 948 -24.25 -3.08 28.25
N ARG A 949 -25.52 -3.16 27.85
CA ARG A 949 -26.59 -3.91 28.53
C ARG A 949 -27.48 -4.59 27.47
N PRO A 950 -27.03 -5.70 26.87
CA PRO A 950 -27.83 -6.40 25.87
C PRO A 950 -29.08 -6.99 26.55
N ALA A 951 -30.22 -6.85 25.89
CA ALA A 951 -31.44 -7.52 26.31
C ALA A 951 -31.37 -9.00 25.86
N PRO A 952 -31.80 -9.96 26.70
CA PRO A 952 -31.82 -11.36 26.27
C PRO A 952 -32.64 -11.58 25.01
N GLY A 953 -32.13 -12.43 24.11
CA GLY A 953 -32.73 -12.76 22.82
C GLY A 953 -31.69 -12.95 21.73
N ILE A 954 -32.18 -13.13 20.50
CA ILE A 954 -31.36 -13.37 19.32
C ILE A 954 -30.90 -12.03 18.73
N TYR A 955 -29.59 -11.92 18.49
CA TYR A 955 -28.96 -10.84 17.74
C TYR A 955 -28.46 -11.35 16.39
N THR A 956 -28.89 -10.69 15.33
CA THR A 956 -28.47 -10.95 13.95
C THR A 956 -27.45 -9.91 13.55
N ILE A 957 -26.21 -10.32 13.34
CA ILE A 957 -25.11 -9.45 12.87
C ILE A 957 -24.99 -9.61 11.36
N LYS A 958 -25.01 -8.50 10.63
CA LYS A 958 -24.88 -8.42 9.18
C LYS A 958 -23.65 -7.61 8.82
N VAL A 959 -22.80 -8.17 7.98
CA VAL A 959 -21.72 -7.44 7.30
C VAL A 959 -22.16 -7.26 5.85
N GLN A 960 -22.43 -6.02 5.46
CA GLN A 960 -23.07 -5.66 4.19
C GLN A 960 -22.04 -5.02 3.25
N ALA A 961 -21.92 -5.52 2.03
CA ALA A 961 -21.11 -4.90 0.98
C ALA A 961 -21.85 -3.69 0.41
N ALA A 962 -21.70 -2.53 1.05
CA ALA A 962 -22.37 -1.29 0.68
C ALA A 962 -21.80 -0.71 -0.63
N ARG A 963 -20.48 -0.79 -0.82
CA ARG A 963 -19.78 -0.51 -2.09
C ARG A 963 -18.48 -1.30 -2.12
N VAL A 964 -18.37 -2.31 -2.98
CA VAL A 964 -17.11 -3.02 -3.23
C VAL A 964 -16.71 -2.78 -4.68
N ASN A 965 -15.49 -2.29 -4.89
CA ASN A 965 -14.90 -2.08 -6.20
C ASN A 965 -14.41 -3.43 -6.76
N GLY A 966 -15.11 -3.92 -7.79
CA GLY A 966 -14.86 -5.23 -8.42
C GLY A 966 -13.47 -5.40 -9.01
N ILE A 967 -12.75 -4.32 -9.35
CA ILE A 967 -11.35 -4.35 -9.82
C ILE A 967 -10.44 -5.05 -8.79
N TYR A 968 -10.75 -4.90 -7.50
CA TYR A 968 -10.00 -5.49 -6.39
C TYR A 968 -10.56 -6.85 -5.93
N GLY A 969 -11.55 -7.40 -6.63
CA GLY A 969 -12.23 -8.65 -6.30
C GLY A 969 -13.17 -8.55 -5.09
N ALA A 970 -13.43 -9.69 -4.44
CA ALA A 970 -14.20 -9.73 -3.21
C ALA A 970 -13.42 -9.09 -2.06
N GLN A 971 -14.05 -8.22 -1.28
CA GLN A 971 -13.42 -7.56 -0.13
C GLN A 971 -13.37 -8.50 1.09
N PRO A 972 -12.20 -8.99 1.53
CA PRO A 972 -12.07 -9.80 2.74
C PRO A 972 -12.33 -8.96 3.99
N PHE A 973 -12.81 -9.59 5.07
CA PHE A 973 -13.07 -8.88 6.32
C PHE A 973 -12.89 -9.76 7.55
N ALA A 974 -12.65 -9.12 8.69
CA ALA A 974 -12.58 -9.74 10.00
C ALA A 974 -13.78 -9.31 10.85
N LEU A 975 -14.45 -10.28 11.48
CA LEU A 975 -15.56 -10.02 12.40
C LEU A 975 -15.33 -10.73 13.73
N VAL A 976 -15.37 -9.96 14.81
CA VAL A 976 -15.14 -10.41 16.18
C VAL A 976 -16.31 -9.97 17.05
N ALA A 977 -16.89 -10.89 17.83
CA ALA A 977 -17.94 -10.55 18.80
C ALA A 977 -17.69 -11.23 20.15
N THR A 978 -17.98 -10.55 21.27
CA THR A 978 -17.85 -11.09 22.63
C THR A 978 -19.10 -10.85 23.46
N THR A 979 -19.43 -11.80 24.33
CA THR A 979 -20.47 -11.67 25.35
C THR A 979 -19.84 -11.74 26.75
N GLY A 980 -20.23 -10.84 27.64
CA GLY A 980 -19.74 -10.84 29.03
C GLY A 980 -18.34 -10.26 29.23
N GLN A 981 -17.95 -9.30 28.39
CA GLN A 981 -16.89 -8.35 28.73
C GLN A 981 -17.49 -7.26 29.63
N GLY A 982 -16.79 -6.92 30.72
CA GLY A 982 -17.19 -5.85 31.65
C GLY A 982 -16.16 -4.72 31.62
N PHE A 983 -16.49 -3.60 30.99
CA PHE A 983 -15.65 -2.41 31.00
C PHE A 983 -15.99 -1.48 32.19
N GLY A 984 -14.98 -1.01 32.93
CA GLY A 984 -15.14 0.12 33.87
C GLY A 984 -15.21 -0.20 35.38
N GLY A 985 -14.67 -1.32 35.85
CA GLY A 985 -14.51 -1.57 37.29
C GLY A 985 -13.23 -0.93 37.86
N ASN A 986 -13.35 0.18 38.60
CA ASN A 986 -12.24 0.78 39.34
C ASN A 986 -11.71 -0.19 40.41
N GLY A 987 -10.44 -0.62 40.33
CA GLY A 987 -9.87 -1.51 41.33
C GLY A 987 -8.51 -2.13 40.99
N PHE A 988 -7.47 -1.31 40.86
CA PHE A 988 -6.09 -1.84 40.82
C PHE A 988 -5.62 -2.16 42.24
N THR A 989 -5.64 -3.43 42.65
CA THR A 989 -4.99 -3.91 43.87
C THR A 989 -4.01 -5.05 43.54
N PRO A 990 -2.69 -4.80 43.54
CA PRO A 990 -1.70 -5.82 43.29
C PRO A 990 -1.47 -6.66 44.56
N GLY A 991 -1.95 -7.91 44.59
CA GLY A 991 -1.75 -8.77 45.75
C GLY A 991 -2.59 -10.05 45.75
N GLY A 992 -2.27 -11.00 44.86
CA GLY A 992 -2.91 -12.33 44.85
C GLY A 992 -2.17 -13.31 43.96
N SER A 993 -1.59 -14.37 44.56
CA SER A 993 -0.85 -15.40 43.83
C SER A 993 -1.78 -16.28 42.98
N PRO A 994 -1.42 -16.62 41.72
CA PRO A 994 -2.23 -17.50 40.89
C PRO A 994 -1.99 -18.98 41.27
N THR A 995 -2.92 -19.55 42.03
CA THR A 995 -3.02 -21.01 42.22
C THR A 995 -4.43 -21.47 41.86
N ASP A 996 -4.51 -22.54 41.06
CA ASP A 996 -5.74 -23.23 40.59
C ASP A 996 -6.63 -22.42 39.61
N ARG A 997 -7.15 -22.98 38.50
CA ARG A 997 -7.25 -24.39 38.04
C ARG A 997 -7.16 -24.52 36.52
N LYS A 998 -6.70 -25.69 36.06
CA LYS A 998 -6.78 -26.14 34.65
C LYS A 998 -8.21 -26.59 34.32
N VAL A 999 -8.67 -26.33 33.09
CA VAL A 999 -9.61 -27.18 32.36
C VAL A 999 -9.16 -27.25 30.90
N PHE A 1000 -8.67 -28.43 30.48
CA PHE A 1000 -8.65 -28.83 29.08
C PHE A 1000 -10.01 -29.46 28.74
N LEU A 1001 -10.42 -29.44 27.47
CA LEU A 1001 -10.87 -30.60 26.67
C LEU A 1001 -11.17 -30.14 25.22
N PRO A 1002 -11.22 -31.06 24.22
CA PRO A 1002 -10.88 -30.75 22.83
C PRO A 1002 -12.10 -30.57 21.93
N LEU A 1003 -11.88 -30.04 20.72
CA LEU A 1003 -12.76 -30.32 19.58
C LEU A 1003 -12.00 -30.90 18.40
N THR A 1004 -12.62 -31.90 17.81
CA THR A 1004 -12.07 -32.85 16.84
C THR A 1004 -12.13 -32.35 15.42
N THR A 1005 -11.21 -32.84 14.59
CA THR A 1005 -11.26 -32.79 13.13
C THR A 1005 -12.61 -33.28 12.56
N ARG A 1006 -13.26 -32.44 11.76
CA ARG A 1006 -13.84 -32.82 10.46
C ARG A 1006 -14.05 -31.59 9.60
#